data_AF-A0A0B4H9V4-F1
#
_entry.id   AF-A0A0B4H9V4-F1
#
_cell.length_a   1.000
_cell.length_b   1.000
_cell.length_c   1.000
_cell.angle_alpha   90.00
_cell.angle_beta   90.00
_cell.angle_gamma   90.00
#
_symmetry.space_group_name_H-M   'P 1'
#
loop_
_entity.id
_entity.type
_entity.pdbx_description
1 polymer ?
#
loop_
_entity_poly.entity_id
_entity_poly.type
_entity_poly.pdbx_seq_one_letter_code
_entity_poly.pdbx_strand_id
1 'polypeptide(L)'
;MADEAPPVQTIERGDKQFKTITEGKATILVPHETKAGQDTTEEQQVFYNPIQQYNRDLSTLVVKVYGEMLLEKRVEAFNSKNVKQGKKRKRDEIEQDNEEATAQATEQQQLEKEKAENGHTYKPSFKILDALSASGLRALRYALEIPFVTSVTANDLSASAAESIAVNADHNGVAGKFTVTNDDALALMYRSIASDLSRRDKRGNPSKSHKFDVIDLDPYGTAAPFFDAAVQSVRDDGGLLVITCTDSAVWAGHSYCEKTFSLYGGVPVKGMHSHEAALRLILNAVATSGARYGIAIEPMLSLSIDFYTKVFIRVTRSPSAVKFLGAKTMLVYSCDQGCGSWETQPILKSRPFPNKKGSGSFYKHTMAQGPSTDRLCQHCGFKMHVSGPMYGGRIHNQDFIHRMLDEIPKASPETYGTLSRVEGMLRTALEEYIPGPELPTDVDPKDAEAAVVDHTPFFFIPGKVSSILSCSTPTDDMFRGALMHLGYQAGRSHCRPGSIKTDAPWSTIWWILTEWIRQKSPVKVSKFKESMPGWKILYDAGIVGHENAKSDDSKGPESIDTKMEGTEQQQQQQKDEKVLERTEAEGNVEEKKEPLTEEELRKTLVFDDALIQLGRQKGTRYMRYQVNPHKYWGPMTRAKG
;
A
#
# COMPACT_ATOMS: atom_id res chain seq x y z
N MET A 1 17.40 33.42 1.32
CA MET A 1 18.32 33.83 0.24
C MET A 1 17.73 33.26 -1.03
N ALA A 2 17.60 34.06 -2.09
CA ALA A 2 16.99 33.61 -3.34
C ALA A 2 17.90 32.53 -3.96
N ASP A 3 17.35 31.34 -4.22
CA ASP A 3 18.00 30.30 -5.01
C ASP A 3 18.23 30.83 -6.42
N GLU A 4 19.48 31.14 -6.75
CA GLU A 4 19.90 31.28 -8.15
C GLU A 4 19.75 29.91 -8.81
N ALA A 5 18.90 29.84 -9.84
CA ALA A 5 18.79 28.64 -10.66
C ALA A 5 20.17 28.28 -11.25
N PRO A 6 20.56 27.00 -11.29
CA PRO A 6 21.86 26.59 -11.82
C PRO A 6 22.05 27.12 -13.25
N PRO A 7 23.28 27.50 -13.63
CA PRO A 7 23.55 28.10 -14.93
C PRO A 7 23.13 27.13 -16.03
N VAL A 8 22.20 27.57 -16.86
CA VAL A 8 21.73 26.83 -18.02
C VAL A 8 22.85 26.79 -19.05
N GLN A 9 23.46 25.61 -19.26
CA GLN A 9 24.46 25.43 -20.31
C GLN A 9 23.75 25.13 -21.63
N THR A 10 24.07 25.92 -22.66
CA THR A 10 23.63 25.68 -24.04
C THR A 10 24.72 24.90 -24.77
N ILE A 11 24.33 23.84 -25.47
CA ILE A 11 25.23 22.99 -26.26
C ILE A 11 24.78 23.02 -27.72
N GLU A 12 25.74 23.18 -28.63
CA GLU A 12 25.53 23.02 -30.07
C GLU A 12 25.84 21.59 -30.50
N ARG A 13 24.90 20.98 -31.24
CA ARG A 13 25.08 19.63 -31.78
C ARG A 13 24.52 19.59 -33.20
N GLY A 14 25.43 19.61 -34.18
CA GLY A 14 25.08 19.89 -35.58
C GLY A 14 24.57 21.34 -35.71
N ASP A 15 23.51 21.54 -36.50
CA ASP A 15 22.90 22.86 -36.73
C ASP A 15 21.85 23.26 -35.66
N LYS A 16 21.78 22.52 -34.54
CA LYS A 16 20.77 22.71 -33.49
C LYS A 16 21.41 23.11 -32.16
N GLN A 17 20.80 24.10 -31.49
CA GLN A 17 21.13 24.49 -30.12
C GLN A 17 20.19 23.80 -29.13
N PHE A 18 20.77 23.29 -28.05
CA PHE A 18 20.06 22.60 -26.99
C PHE A 18 20.34 23.24 -25.64
N LYS A 19 19.29 23.36 -24.83
CA LYS A 19 19.36 23.63 -23.41
C LYS A 19 19.60 22.34 -22.66
N THR A 20 20.58 22.31 -21.75
CA THR A 20 20.80 21.16 -20.87
C THR A 20 19.93 21.24 -19.61
N ILE A 21 19.41 20.08 -19.19
CA ILE A 21 18.76 19.89 -17.89
C ILE A 21 19.36 18.65 -17.25
N THR A 22 19.88 18.79 -16.03
CA THR A 22 20.45 17.67 -15.26
C THR A 22 19.51 17.29 -14.12
N GLU A 23 19.21 16.01 -14.00
CA GLU A 23 18.53 15.42 -12.84
C GLU A 23 19.22 14.11 -12.45
N GLY A 24 19.63 14.02 -11.18
CA GLY A 24 20.47 12.92 -10.73
C GLY A 24 21.77 12.90 -11.52
N LYS A 25 22.10 11.76 -12.13
CA LYS A 25 23.30 11.65 -13.00
C LYS A 25 23.02 11.90 -14.47
N ALA A 26 21.75 12.04 -14.85
CA ALA A 26 21.34 12.14 -16.26
C ALA A 26 21.22 13.60 -16.70
N THR A 27 21.78 13.90 -17.86
CA THR A 27 21.64 15.21 -18.53
C THR A 27 20.86 15.04 -19.82
N ILE A 28 19.70 15.68 -19.94
CA ILE A 28 18.91 15.68 -21.18
C ILE A 28 19.13 16.98 -21.95
N LEU A 29 19.07 16.86 -23.28
CA LEU A 29 19.10 17.96 -24.23
C LEU A 29 17.67 18.31 -24.63
N VAL A 30 17.24 19.53 -24.29
CA VAL A 30 15.95 20.08 -24.68
C VAL A 30 16.17 21.09 -25.80
N PRO A 31 15.49 20.99 -26.96
CA PRO A 31 15.66 21.94 -28.05
C PRO A 31 15.47 23.39 -27.58
N HIS A 32 16.40 24.27 -27.93
CA HIS A 32 16.30 25.69 -27.61
C HIS A 32 15.36 26.36 -28.62
N GLU A 33 14.05 26.43 -28.32
CA GLU A 33 13.13 27.19 -29.19
C GLU A 33 13.56 28.67 -29.25
N THR A 34 13.97 29.14 -30.42
CA THR A 34 14.20 30.56 -30.70
C THR A 34 12.86 31.30 -30.84
N LYS A 35 12.15 31.53 -29.74
CA LYS A 35 11.24 32.69 -29.57
C LYS A 35 11.26 33.16 -28.11
N ALA A 36 12.04 34.22 -27.88
CA ALA A 36 11.94 34.99 -26.64
C ALA A 36 10.57 35.67 -26.57
N GLY A 37 9.74 35.23 -25.63
CA GLY A 37 8.47 35.88 -25.29
C GLY A 37 7.24 35.01 -25.58
N GLN A 38 6.53 34.67 -24.50
CA GLN A 38 5.26 33.94 -24.39
C GLN A 38 5.39 32.42 -24.25
N ASP A 39 4.91 31.96 -23.08
CA ASP A 39 4.49 30.63 -22.65
C ASP A 39 5.28 29.41 -23.15
N THR A 40 5.83 28.65 -22.19
CA THR A 40 6.29 27.26 -22.42
C THR A 40 5.22 26.52 -23.22
N THR A 41 5.54 26.17 -24.47
CA THR A 41 4.69 25.35 -25.32
C THR A 41 4.32 24.05 -24.59
N GLU A 42 3.09 23.55 -24.77
CA GLU A 42 2.66 22.26 -24.20
C GLU A 42 3.67 21.13 -24.54
N GLU A 43 4.33 21.22 -25.69
CA GLU A 43 5.39 20.32 -26.15
C GLU A 43 6.63 20.30 -25.22
N GLN A 44 7.04 21.42 -24.62
CA GLN A 44 8.16 21.44 -23.67
C GLN A 44 7.79 20.82 -22.31
N GLN A 45 6.54 20.96 -21.88
CA GLN A 45 6.05 20.32 -20.64
C GLN A 45 5.94 18.80 -20.78
N VAL A 46 5.68 18.31 -22.00
CA VAL A 46 5.65 16.87 -22.31
C VAL A 46 7.06 16.24 -22.20
N PHE A 47 8.11 17.03 -22.42
CA PHE A 47 9.49 16.55 -22.51
C PHE A 47 10.20 16.43 -21.16
N TYR A 48 9.94 17.36 -20.23
CA TYR A 48 10.49 17.35 -18.88
C TYR A 48 9.56 18.05 -17.88
N ASN A 49 9.16 17.32 -16.85
CA ASN A 49 8.40 17.87 -15.73
C ASN A 49 9.21 17.77 -14.42
N PRO A 50 9.67 18.89 -13.83
CA PRO A 50 10.45 18.89 -12.59
C PRO A 50 9.65 18.39 -11.39
N ILE A 51 8.31 18.49 -11.42
CA ILE A 51 7.44 18.00 -10.33
C ILE A 51 7.56 16.47 -10.17
N GLN A 52 7.91 15.77 -11.25
CA GLN A 52 8.08 14.32 -11.27
C GLN A 52 9.47 13.85 -10.78
N GLN A 53 10.33 14.76 -10.28
CA GLN A 53 11.65 14.37 -9.73
C GLN A 53 11.49 13.35 -8.58
N TYR A 54 10.54 13.57 -7.67
CA TYR A 54 10.25 12.61 -6.59
C TYR A 54 9.84 11.24 -7.12
N ASN A 55 9.02 11.19 -8.19
CA ASN A 55 8.62 9.93 -8.83
C ASN A 55 9.84 9.19 -9.39
N ARG A 56 10.72 9.90 -10.10
CA ARG A 56 11.93 9.32 -10.70
C ARG A 56 12.95 8.89 -9.64
N ASP A 57 13.20 9.69 -8.61
CA ASP A 57 14.07 9.34 -7.48
C ASP A 57 13.57 8.06 -6.79
N LEU A 58 12.28 8.02 -6.45
CA LEU A 58 11.66 6.86 -5.83
C LEU A 58 11.76 5.62 -6.72
N SER A 59 11.47 5.76 -8.02
CA SER A 59 11.51 4.64 -8.96
C SER A 59 12.92 4.08 -9.10
N THR A 60 13.92 4.93 -9.31
CA THR A 60 15.33 4.51 -9.41
C THR A 60 15.83 3.83 -8.15
N LEU A 61 15.52 4.39 -6.97
CA LEU A 61 15.93 3.79 -5.70
C LEU A 61 15.24 2.44 -5.46
N VAL A 62 13.93 2.34 -5.70
CA VAL A 62 13.18 1.09 -5.54
C VAL A 62 13.69 0.02 -6.50
N VAL A 63 13.91 0.36 -7.77
CA VAL A 63 14.42 -0.59 -8.76
C VAL A 63 15.83 -1.05 -8.42
N LYS A 64 16.69 -0.16 -7.89
CA LYS A 64 18.02 -0.51 -7.42
C LYS A 64 17.94 -1.55 -6.29
N VAL A 65 17.25 -1.24 -5.18
CA VAL A 65 17.16 -2.12 -4.01
C VAL A 65 16.49 -3.45 -4.35
N TYR A 66 15.40 -3.41 -5.14
CA TYR A 66 14.71 -4.63 -5.57
C TYR A 66 15.58 -5.47 -6.50
N GLY A 67 16.31 -4.82 -7.42
CA GLY A 67 17.22 -5.47 -8.35
C GLY A 67 18.35 -6.21 -7.64
N GLU A 68 18.99 -5.59 -6.65
CA GLU A 68 20.02 -6.22 -5.81
C GLU A 68 19.47 -7.49 -5.14
N MET A 69 18.31 -7.38 -4.47
CA MET A 69 17.62 -8.51 -3.85
C MET A 69 17.30 -9.64 -4.85
N LEU A 70 16.87 -9.30 -6.07
CA LEU A 70 16.52 -10.28 -7.10
C LEU A 70 17.77 -10.98 -7.66
N LEU A 71 18.84 -10.23 -7.88
CA LEU A 71 20.10 -10.76 -8.39
C LEU A 71 20.79 -11.67 -7.38
N GLU A 72 20.80 -11.31 -6.10
CA GLU A 72 21.27 -12.16 -5.00
C GLU A 72 20.56 -13.52 -5.04
N LYS A 73 19.22 -13.52 -5.07
CA LYS A 73 18.41 -14.75 -5.16
C LYS A 73 18.74 -15.60 -6.38
N ARG A 74 19.03 -14.97 -7.54
CA ARG A 74 19.40 -15.70 -8.76
C ARG A 74 20.78 -16.33 -8.66
N VAL A 75 21.75 -15.62 -8.11
CA VAL A 75 23.10 -16.14 -7.87
C VAL A 75 23.04 -17.32 -6.89
N GLU A 76 22.28 -17.20 -5.80
CA GLU A 76 22.04 -18.31 -4.85
C GLU A 76 21.36 -19.52 -5.52
N ALA A 77 20.33 -19.28 -6.33
CA ALA A 77 19.64 -20.33 -7.07
C ALA A 77 20.53 -21.02 -8.12
N PHE A 78 21.44 -20.28 -8.76
CA PHE A 78 22.42 -20.82 -9.69
C PHE A 78 23.46 -21.67 -8.96
N ASN A 79 24.07 -21.12 -7.89
CA ASN A 79 25.08 -21.81 -7.10
C ASN A 79 24.53 -23.11 -6.48
N SER A 80 23.31 -23.08 -5.92
CA SER A 80 22.67 -24.27 -5.36
C SER A 80 22.37 -25.35 -6.42
N LYS A 81 22.01 -24.97 -7.65
CA LYS A 81 21.83 -25.93 -8.77
C LYS A 81 23.15 -26.56 -9.19
N ASN A 82 24.24 -25.79 -9.28
CA ASN A 82 25.56 -26.31 -9.62
C ASN A 82 26.06 -27.30 -8.57
N VAL A 83 25.89 -27.00 -7.28
CA VAL A 83 26.24 -27.93 -6.20
C VAL A 83 25.44 -29.24 -6.31
N LYS A 84 24.13 -29.18 -6.60
CA LYS A 84 23.28 -30.37 -6.79
C LYS A 84 23.70 -31.19 -8.01
N GLN A 85 24.04 -30.55 -9.13
CA GLN A 85 24.53 -31.25 -10.33
C GLN A 85 25.89 -31.89 -10.10
N GLY A 86 26.82 -31.22 -9.40
CA GLY A 86 28.10 -31.81 -9.03
C GLY A 86 27.95 -33.03 -8.13
N LYS A 87 27.03 -33.00 -7.16
CA LYS A 87 26.70 -34.17 -6.32
C LYS A 87 26.05 -35.30 -7.12
N LYS A 88 25.21 -34.99 -8.11
CA LYS A 88 24.59 -35.99 -8.99
C LYS A 88 25.65 -36.65 -9.88
N ARG A 89 26.53 -35.88 -10.54
CA ARG A 89 27.64 -36.43 -11.34
C ARG A 89 28.53 -37.36 -10.52
N LYS A 90 28.93 -36.93 -9.32
CA LYS A 90 29.73 -37.77 -8.41
C LYS A 90 29.00 -39.05 -7.99
N ARG A 91 27.66 -39.03 -7.90
CA ARG A 91 26.87 -40.23 -7.59
C ARG A 91 26.71 -41.14 -8.82
N ASP A 92 26.50 -40.57 -10.00
CA ASP A 92 26.41 -41.32 -11.26
C ASP A 92 27.78 -41.94 -11.60
N GLU A 93 28.90 -41.29 -11.25
CA GLU A 93 30.28 -41.83 -11.32
C GLU A 93 30.49 -42.99 -10.32
N ILE A 94 30.05 -42.83 -9.07
CA ILE A 94 30.12 -43.92 -8.05
C ILE A 94 29.19 -45.10 -8.40
N GLU A 95 28.07 -44.85 -9.08
CA GLU A 95 27.16 -45.91 -9.57
C GLU A 95 27.66 -46.57 -10.87
N GLN A 96 28.56 -45.92 -11.64
CA GLN A 96 29.24 -46.52 -12.80
C GLN A 96 30.52 -47.29 -12.42
N ASP A 97 31.19 -46.95 -11.32
CA ASP A 97 32.40 -47.66 -10.82
C ASP A 97 32.11 -49.01 -10.11
N ASN A 98 30.89 -49.55 -10.24
CA ASN A 98 30.56 -50.89 -9.75
C ASN A 98 30.51 -51.97 -10.85
N GLU A 99 30.92 -51.64 -12.08
CA GLU A 99 31.34 -52.63 -13.08
C GLU A 99 32.73 -52.23 -13.61
N GLU A 100 33.70 -53.12 -13.39
CA GLU A 100 35.13 -53.04 -13.77
C GLU A 100 36.08 -52.28 -12.84
N ALA A 101 36.56 -53.01 -11.83
CA ALA A 101 37.85 -52.75 -11.22
C ALA A 101 38.96 -52.89 -12.27
N THR A 102 39.89 -51.92 -12.39
CA THR A 102 41.22 -51.92 -11.74
C THR A 102 42.06 -50.72 -12.23
N ALA A 103 42.96 -50.25 -11.36
CA ALA A 103 44.22 -49.51 -11.63
C ALA A 103 44.22 -47.96 -11.51
N GLN A 104 44.28 -47.53 -10.24
CA GLN A 104 45.25 -46.61 -9.63
C GLN A 104 45.81 -45.39 -10.38
N ALA A 105 45.63 -44.26 -9.69
CA ALA A 105 46.65 -43.23 -9.40
C ALA A 105 46.97 -42.19 -10.48
N THR A 106 46.00 -41.34 -10.85
CA THR A 106 46.31 -39.94 -11.23
C THR A 106 45.20 -38.91 -10.95
N GLU A 107 44.22 -39.18 -10.07
CA GLU A 107 43.00 -38.35 -10.00
C GLU A 107 43.05 -37.14 -9.06
N GLN A 108 44.02 -37.06 -8.14
CA GLN A 108 44.08 -35.92 -7.20
C GLN A 108 44.65 -34.62 -7.81
N GLN A 109 45.28 -34.67 -8.99
CA GLN A 109 45.80 -33.46 -9.68
C GLN A 109 44.94 -32.97 -10.84
N GLN A 110 43.93 -33.73 -11.30
CA GLN A 110 42.95 -33.28 -12.31
C GLN A 110 41.71 -32.63 -11.68
N LEU A 111 41.28 -33.07 -10.49
CA LEU A 111 40.17 -32.46 -9.74
C LEU A 111 40.45 -31.03 -9.24
N GLU A 112 41.73 -30.67 -9.08
CA GLU A 112 42.14 -29.30 -8.71
C GLU A 112 42.32 -28.39 -9.94
N LYS A 113 42.66 -28.94 -11.11
CA LYS A 113 42.73 -28.19 -12.37
C LYS A 113 41.35 -27.90 -12.97
N GLU A 114 40.39 -28.82 -12.88
CA GLU A 114 39.02 -28.57 -13.37
C GLU A 114 38.21 -27.59 -12.50
N LYS A 115 38.59 -27.43 -11.22
CA LYS A 115 38.04 -26.36 -10.36
C LYS A 115 38.55 -24.97 -10.75
N ALA A 116 39.70 -24.87 -11.40
CA ALA A 116 40.28 -23.61 -11.83
C ALA A 116 39.80 -23.16 -13.22
N GLU A 117 39.38 -24.07 -14.10
CA GLU A 117 39.03 -23.75 -15.50
C GLU A 117 37.55 -23.39 -15.75
N ASN A 118 36.64 -23.61 -14.78
CA ASN A 118 35.23 -23.17 -14.87
C ASN A 118 34.97 -21.79 -14.20
N GLY A 119 35.95 -20.88 -14.26
CA GLY A 119 35.94 -19.55 -13.64
C GLY A 119 34.94 -18.52 -14.21
N HIS A 120 33.86 -18.94 -14.86
CA HIS A 120 32.79 -18.02 -15.25
C HIS A 120 31.92 -17.68 -14.03
N THR A 121 32.25 -16.57 -13.35
CA THR A 121 31.31 -15.92 -12.43
C THR A 121 30.01 -15.63 -13.17
N TYR A 122 28.92 -16.30 -12.79
CA TYR A 122 27.60 -16.06 -13.36
C TYR A 122 27.18 -14.61 -13.07
N LYS A 123 27.16 -13.79 -14.12
CA LYS A 123 26.63 -12.43 -14.08
C LYS A 123 25.22 -12.44 -14.68
N PRO A 124 24.16 -12.49 -13.85
CA PRO A 124 22.79 -12.47 -14.35
C PRO A 124 22.53 -11.17 -15.13
N SER A 125 21.79 -11.27 -16.25
CA SER A 125 21.31 -10.07 -16.94
C SER A 125 20.20 -9.39 -16.12
N PHE A 126 20.12 -8.07 -16.27
CA PHE A 126 19.07 -7.23 -15.72
C PHE A 126 18.60 -6.25 -16.79
N LYS A 127 17.40 -6.48 -17.33
CA LYS A 127 16.78 -5.76 -18.44
C LYS A 127 15.61 -4.92 -17.94
N ILE A 128 15.61 -3.64 -18.27
CA ILE A 128 14.53 -2.71 -17.90
C ILE A 128 13.84 -2.21 -19.17
N LEU A 129 12.51 -2.15 -19.15
CA LEU A 129 11.71 -1.44 -20.14
C LEU A 129 11.14 -0.15 -19.53
N ASP A 130 11.49 0.99 -20.11
CA ASP A 130 10.77 2.26 -19.92
C ASP A 130 9.81 2.42 -21.12
N ALA A 131 8.54 2.09 -20.90
CA ALA A 131 7.60 1.84 -22.00
C ALA A 131 7.07 3.12 -22.68
N LEU A 132 7.03 4.23 -21.94
CA LEU A 132 6.59 5.56 -22.40
C LEU A 132 7.62 6.60 -21.95
N SER A 133 8.73 6.69 -22.68
CA SER A 133 9.98 7.25 -22.17
C SER A 133 10.14 8.77 -22.39
N ALA A 134 9.36 9.37 -23.30
CA ALA A 134 9.44 10.78 -23.68
C ALA A 134 10.89 11.22 -24.00
N SER A 135 11.51 12.04 -23.16
CA SER A 135 12.91 12.49 -23.34
C SER A 135 13.96 11.42 -23.04
N GLY A 136 13.57 10.28 -22.48
CA GLY A 136 14.50 9.23 -22.03
C GLY A 136 15.04 9.44 -20.63
N LEU A 137 14.65 10.50 -19.92
CA LEU A 137 15.26 10.86 -18.64
C LEU A 137 15.22 9.71 -17.63
N ARG A 138 14.08 9.02 -17.49
CA ARG A 138 13.95 7.89 -16.57
C ARG A 138 14.86 6.73 -16.98
N ALA A 139 14.81 6.32 -18.25
CA ALA A 139 15.70 5.30 -18.80
C ALA A 139 17.19 5.63 -18.59
N LEU A 140 17.59 6.90 -18.76
CA LEU A 140 18.97 7.37 -18.52
C LEU A 140 19.36 7.21 -17.06
N ARG A 141 18.49 7.65 -16.14
CA ARG A 141 18.72 7.47 -14.71
C ARG A 141 18.85 5.99 -14.35
N TYR A 142 18.02 5.10 -14.90
CA TYR A 142 18.18 3.66 -14.70
C TYR A 142 19.55 3.13 -15.19
N ALA A 143 20.02 3.58 -16.36
CA ALA A 143 21.30 3.13 -16.90
C ALA A 143 22.54 3.68 -16.16
N LEU A 144 22.43 4.90 -15.59
CA LEU A 144 23.52 5.63 -14.94
C LEU A 144 23.59 5.39 -13.43
N GLU A 145 22.44 5.21 -12.78
CA GLU A 145 22.32 5.18 -11.32
C GLU A 145 22.18 3.75 -10.77
N ILE A 146 21.91 2.76 -11.62
CA ILE A 146 21.76 1.34 -11.24
C ILE A 146 22.90 0.51 -11.87
N PRO A 147 23.97 0.19 -11.12
CA PRO A 147 25.22 -0.32 -11.70
C PRO A 147 25.11 -1.67 -12.42
N PHE A 148 24.19 -2.54 -11.98
CA PHE A 148 24.03 -3.89 -12.52
C PHE A 148 23.07 -3.99 -13.71
N VAL A 149 22.49 -2.87 -14.15
CA VAL A 149 21.63 -2.86 -15.35
C VAL A 149 22.47 -3.20 -16.58
N THR A 150 22.03 -4.24 -17.28
CA THR A 150 22.69 -4.75 -18.50
C THR A 150 22.12 -4.15 -19.77
N SER A 151 20.82 -3.82 -19.79
CA SER A 151 20.16 -3.23 -20.94
C SER A 151 18.91 -2.46 -20.50
N VAL A 152 18.71 -1.28 -21.10
CA VAL A 152 17.50 -0.48 -20.96
C VAL A 152 16.85 -0.34 -22.33
N THR A 153 15.62 -0.82 -22.47
CA THR A 153 14.78 -0.52 -23.63
C THR A 153 13.97 0.72 -23.32
N ALA A 154 14.17 1.78 -24.09
CA ALA A 154 13.46 3.05 -23.96
C ALA A 154 12.57 3.23 -25.18
N ASN A 155 11.25 3.20 -24.97
CA ASN A 155 10.25 3.22 -26.02
C ASN A 155 9.44 4.52 -25.99
N ASP A 156 9.13 5.06 -27.15
CA ASP A 156 8.10 6.09 -27.27
C ASP A 156 7.33 5.97 -28.60
N LEU A 157 6.06 6.37 -28.59
CA LEU A 157 5.23 6.36 -29.79
C LEU A 157 5.65 7.47 -30.77
N SER A 158 6.18 8.58 -30.26
CA SER A 158 6.64 9.70 -31.10
C SER A 158 8.04 9.44 -31.66
N ALA A 159 8.19 9.59 -32.98
CA ALA A 159 9.50 9.49 -33.64
C ALA A 159 10.49 10.54 -33.12
N SER A 160 10.03 11.76 -32.83
CA SER A 160 10.89 12.82 -32.29
C SER A 160 11.36 12.52 -30.87
N ALA A 161 10.53 11.87 -30.06
CA ALA A 161 10.90 11.39 -28.73
C ALA A 161 11.96 10.28 -28.83
N ALA A 162 11.76 9.29 -29.70
CA ALA A 162 12.74 8.24 -29.95
C ALA A 162 14.10 8.78 -30.42
N GLU A 163 14.12 9.72 -31.37
CA GLU A 163 15.35 10.40 -31.77
C GLU A 163 16.04 11.09 -30.59
N SER A 164 15.25 11.77 -29.76
CA SER A 164 15.78 12.49 -28.59
C SER A 164 16.33 11.57 -27.52
N ILE A 165 15.70 10.41 -27.29
CA ILE A 165 16.21 9.37 -26.40
C ILE A 165 17.59 8.92 -26.90
N ALA A 166 17.75 8.65 -28.19
CA ALA A 166 19.02 8.22 -28.77
C ALA A 166 20.11 9.29 -28.61
N VAL A 167 19.78 10.55 -28.90
CA VAL A 167 20.67 11.71 -28.73
C VAL A 167 21.09 11.86 -27.27
N ASN A 168 20.16 11.76 -26.33
CA ASN A 168 20.44 11.88 -24.90
C ASN A 168 21.26 10.69 -24.38
N ALA A 169 20.98 9.46 -24.82
CA ALA A 169 21.76 8.28 -24.46
C ALA A 169 23.22 8.39 -24.92
N ASP A 170 23.44 8.91 -26.12
CA ASP A 170 24.79 9.20 -26.62
C ASP A 170 25.48 10.32 -25.83
N HIS A 171 24.77 11.42 -25.54
CA HIS A 171 25.31 12.54 -24.76
C HIS A 171 25.78 12.13 -23.36
N ASN A 172 25.08 11.17 -22.73
CA ASN A 172 25.45 10.62 -21.42
C ASN A 172 26.44 9.45 -21.50
N GLY A 173 26.92 9.08 -22.70
CA GLY A 173 27.88 7.99 -22.88
C GLY A 173 27.34 6.59 -22.56
N VAL A 174 26.01 6.41 -22.60
CA VAL A 174 25.34 5.14 -22.25
C VAL A 174 24.66 4.44 -23.42
N ALA A 175 24.80 4.93 -24.65
CA ALA A 175 24.19 4.37 -25.85
C ALA A 175 24.38 2.84 -25.99
N GLY A 176 25.54 2.30 -25.60
CA GLY A 176 25.82 0.86 -25.65
C GLY A 176 24.97 -0.02 -24.70
N LYS A 177 24.28 0.57 -23.72
CA LYS A 177 23.31 -0.12 -22.85
C LYS A 177 21.87 0.07 -23.31
N PHE A 178 21.62 0.91 -24.31
CA PHE A 178 20.26 1.28 -24.72
C PHE A 178 19.77 0.48 -25.91
N THR A 179 18.47 0.24 -25.92
CA THR A 179 17.72 -0.12 -27.12
C THR A 179 16.59 0.89 -27.24
N VAL A 180 16.68 1.78 -28.22
CA VAL A 180 15.66 2.80 -28.46
C VAL A 180 14.67 2.25 -29.46
N THR A 181 13.38 2.33 -29.15
CA THR A 181 12.30 1.89 -30.05
C THR A 181 11.29 3.00 -30.26
N ASN A 182 10.84 3.16 -31.51
CA ASN A 182 9.70 4.00 -31.85
C ASN A 182 8.50 3.11 -32.17
N ASP A 183 7.66 2.83 -31.17
CA ASP A 183 6.57 1.87 -31.32
C ASP A 183 5.45 2.10 -30.30
N ASP A 184 4.30 1.50 -30.56
CA ASP A 184 3.26 1.37 -29.55
C ASP A 184 3.74 0.42 -28.44
N ALA A 185 3.65 0.85 -27.18
CA ALA A 185 4.11 0.08 -26.03
C ALA A 185 3.42 -1.29 -25.92
N LEU A 186 2.13 -1.40 -26.28
CA LEU A 186 1.43 -2.68 -26.32
C LEU A 186 2.03 -3.59 -27.39
N ALA A 187 2.24 -3.05 -28.59
CA ALA A 187 2.81 -3.81 -29.69
C ALA A 187 4.22 -4.33 -29.34
N LEU A 188 5.05 -3.48 -28.70
CA LEU A 188 6.37 -3.87 -28.20
C LEU A 188 6.30 -5.03 -27.20
N MET A 189 5.46 -4.90 -26.17
CA MET A 189 5.31 -5.94 -25.15
C MET A 189 4.72 -7.24 -25.72
N TYR A 190 3.70 -7.16 -26.58
CA TYR A 190 3.12 -8.35 -27.22
C TYR A 190 4.06 -9.03 -28.20
N ARG A 191 4.93 -8.29 -28.91
CA ARG A 191 5.99 -8.91 -29.73
C ARG A 191 7.03 -9.62 -28.87
N SER A 192 7.39 -9.07 -27.70
CA SER A 192 8.25 -9.78 -26.74
C SER A 192 7.59 -11.09 -26.29
N ILE A 193 6.30 -11.05 -25.92
CA ILE A 193 5.52 -12.24 -25.55
C ILE A 193 5.48 -13.27 -26.69
N ALA A 194 5.16 -12.85 -27.92
CA ALA A 194 5.11 -13.73 -29.08
C ALA A 194 6.47 -14.36 -29.40
N SER A 195 7.56 -13.59 -29.26
CA SER A 195 8.94 -14.07 -29.44
C SER A 195 9.32 -15.14 -28.43
N ASP A 196 8.85 -15.01 -27.19
CA ASP A 196 9.08 -16.01 -26.15
C ASP A 196 8.18 -17.25 -26.32
N LEU A 197 6.94 -17.09 -26.77
CA LEU A 197 6.03 -18.22 -27.04
C LEU A 197 6.43 -19.05 -28.27
N SER A 198 7.03 -18.43 -29.28
CA SER A 198 7.50 -19.09 -30.50
C SER A 198 8.80 -19.89 -30.31
N ARG A 199 9.55 -19.64 -29.24
CA ARG A 199 10.81 -20.32 -28.92
C ARG A 199 10.63 -21.18 -27.68
N ARG A 200 10.98 -22.46 -27.74
CA ARG A 200 10.87 -23.37 -26.59
C ARG A 200 12.22 -23.86 -26.11
N ASP A 201 12.35 -24.02 -24.80
CA ASP A 201 13.49 -24.69 -24.18
C ASP A 201 13.41 -26.22 -24.40
N LYS A 202 14.45 -26.95 -23.97
CA LYS A 202 14.53 -28.43 -24.09
C LYS A 202 13.41 -29.17 -23.35
N ARG A 203 12.69 -28.50 -22.45
CA ARG A 203 11.56 -29.05 -21.67
C ARG A 203 10.22 -28.60 -22.25
N GLY A 204 10.22 -27.92 -23.40
CA GLY A 204 9.02 -27.42 -24.06
C GLY A 204 8.45 -26.14 -23.43
N ASN A 205 9.13 -25.50 -22.49
CA ASN A 205 8.66 -24.23 -21.92
C ASN A 205 8.99 -23.06 -22.85
N PRO A 206 8.15 -22.01 -22.91
CA PRO A 206 8.50 -20.76 -23.60
C PRO A 206 9.86 -20.22 -23.16
N SER A 207 10.58 -19.58 -24.08
CA SER A 207 11.78 -18.83 -23.77
C SER A 207 11.48 -17.72 -22.77
N LYS A 208 12.51 -17.26 -22.06
CA LYS A 208 12.45 -16.06 -21.20
C LYS A 208 13.49 -15.03 -21.61
N SER A 209 14.00 -15.14 -22.83
CA SER A 209 15.10 -14.30 -23.33
C SER A 209 14.65 -12.87 -23.57
N HIS A 210 13.38 -12.66 -23.90
CA HIS A 210 12.82 -11.35 -24.24
C HIS A 210 12.05 -10.70 -23.10
N LYS A 211 11.76 -11.45 -22.03
CA LYS A 211 11.19 -10.90 -20.80
C LYS A 211 12.08 -9.84 -20.15
N PHE A 212 11.44 -8.84 -19.57
CA PHE A 212 12.09 -7.77 -18.81
C PHE A 212 12.12 -8.10 -17.31
N ASP A 213 13.21 -7.74 -16.63
CA ASP A 213 13.29 -7.81 -15.17
C ASP A 213 12.43 -6.74 -14.51
N VAL A 214 12.33 -5.57 -15.16
CA VAL A 214 11.51 -4.44 -14.73
C VAL A 214 10.78 -3.85 -15.92
N ILE A 215 9.50 -3.54 -15.76
CA ILE A 215 8.73 -2.74 -16.70
C ILE A 215 8.18 -1.52 -15.96
N ASP A 216 8.52 -0.33 -16.42
CA ASP A 216 7.97 0.93 -15.95
C ASP A 216 6.90 1.45 -16.92
N LEU A 217 5.70 1.63 -16.39
CA LEU A 217 4.53 2.19 -17.06
C LEU A 217 4.21 3.55 -16.44
N ASP A 218 4.56 4.62 -17.15
CA ASP A 218 4.32 6.00 -16.72
C ASP A 218 3.62 6.84 -17.80
N PRO A 219 2.40 6.47 -18.21
CA PRO A 219 1.66 7.25 -19.20
C PRO A 219 1.10 8.54 -18.60
N TYR A 220 0.77 9.49 -19.47
CA TYR A 220 -0.18 10.55 -19.11
C TYR A 220 -1.57 9.95 -18.91
N GLY A 221 -2.13 10.09 -17.71
CA GLY A 221 -3.43 9.54 -17.35
C GLY A 221 -3.31 8.13 -16.77
N THR A 222 -3.90 7.13 -17.42
CA THR A 222 -4.05 5.77 -16.87
C THR A 222 -3.08 4.78 -17.50
N ALA A 223 -2.55 3.86 -16.68
CA ALA A 223 -1.79 2.71 -17.15
C ALA A 223 -2.63 1.45 -17.43
N ALA A 224 -3.94 1.49 -17.17
CA ALA A 224 -4.81 0.32 -17.26
C ALA A 224 -4.75 -0.46 -18.59
N PRO A 225 -4.70 0.19 -19.76
CA PRO A 225 -4.61 -0.51 -21.04
C PRO A 225 -3.38 -1.44 -21.16
N PHE A 226 -2.30 -1.15 -20.42
CA PHE A 226 -1.02 -1.84 -20.51
C PHE A 226 -0.87 -3.02 -19.54
N PHE A 227 -1.78 -3.19 -18.58
CA PHE A 227 -1.61 -4.17 -17.48
C PHE A 227 -1.43 -5.61 -17.96
N ASP A 228 -2.22 -6.04 -18.94
CA ASP A 228 -2.18 -7.41 -19.46
C ASP A 228 -0.88 -7.72 -20.21
N ALA A 229 -0.44 -6.81 -21.07
CA ALA A 229 0.82 -6.95 -21.80
C ALA A 229 2.02 -6.88 -20.84
N ALA A 230 1.99 -5.98 -19.85
CA ALA A 230 3.09 -5.81 -18.90
C ALA A 230 3.25 -7.03 -17.98
N VAL A 231 2.16 -7.56 -17.41
CA VAL A 231 2.24 -8.73 -16.50
C VAL A 231 2.74 -9.99 -17.20
N GLN A 232 2.53 -10.10 -18.51
CA GLN A 232 3.00 -11.24 -19.31
C GLN A 232 4.45 -11.07 -19.81
N SER A 233 4.85 -9.85 -20.17
CA SER A 233 6.18 -9.53 -20.71
C SER A 233 7.24 -9.32 -19.62
N VAL A 234 6.84 -9.00 -18.39
CA VAL A 234 7.75 -9.01 -17.24
C VAL A 234 8.10 -10.45 -16.85
N ARG A 235 9.29 -10.64 -16.30
CA ARG A 235 9.72 -11.93 -15.76
C ARG A 235 8.77 -12.41 -14.67
N ASP A 236 8.38 -13.66 -14.80
CA ASP A 236 7.43 -14.34 -13.92
C ASP A 236 8.11 -15.16 -12.81
N ASP A 237 9.40 -14.94 -12.57
CA ASP A 237 10.16 -15.52 -11.46
C ASP A 237 10.61 -14.45 -10.46
N GLY A 238 9.82 -13.39 -10.32
CA GLY A 238 10.08 -12.28 -9.41
C GLY A 238 10.44 -10.97 -10.12
N GLY A 239 10.01 -10.76 -11.37
CA GLY A 239 10.17 -9.46 -12.03
C GLY A 239 9.31 -8.37 -11.37
N LEU A 240 9.63 -7.11 -11.64
CA LEU A 240 8.99 -5.95 -11.02
C LEU A 240 8.19 -5.14 -12.05
N LEU A 241 6.92 -4.88 -11.77
CA LEU A 241 6.16 -3.84 -12.45
C LEU A 241 6.23 -2.56 -11.63
N VAL A 242 6.51 -1.46 -12.31
CA VAL A 242 6.49 -0.10 -11.78
C VAL A 242 5.39 0.63 -12.53
N ILE A 243 4.34 1.05 -11.84
CA ILE A 243 3.14 1.60 -12.49
C ILE A 243 2.81 2.96 -11.88
N THR A 244 2.66 3.96 -12.74
CA THR A 244 2.11 5.28 -12.38
C THR A 244 0.75 5.48 -13.04
N CYS A 245 -0.20 6.02 -12.29
CA CYS A 245 -1.46 6.55 -12.85
C CYS A 245 -1.71 7.98 -12.34
N THR A 246 -1.95 8.94 -13.24
CA THR A 246 -2.18 10.37 -12.93
C THR A 246 -3.64 10.81 -13.09
N ASP A 247 -4.54 9.91 -13.48
CA ASP A 247 -5.98 10.14 -13.69
C ASP A 247 -6.80 10.20 -12.38
N SER A 248 -6.36 11.01 -11.41
CA SER A 248 -6.93 11.05 -10.05
C SER A 248 -8.42 11.36 -9.95
N ALA A 249 -8.97 12.12 -10.89
CA ALA A 249 -10.40 12.38 -10.98
C ALA A 249 -11.22 11.11 -11.24
N VAL A 250 -10.61 10.11 -11.90
CA VAL A 250 -11.22 8.80 -12.17
C VAL A 250 -11.04 7.89 -10.96
N TRP A 251 -9.81 7.60 -10.54
CA TRP A 251 -9.59 6.59 -9.51
C TRP A 251 -9.89 7.01 -8.06
N ALA A 252 -9.80 8.30 -7.71
CA ALA A 252 -10.10 8.81 -6.36
C ALA A 252 -11.30 9.76 -6.30
N GLY A 253 -11.87 10.11 -7.45
CA GLY A 253 -13.14 10.83 -7.53
C GLY A 253 -14.31 9.85 -7.65
N HIS A 254 -15.52 10.33 -7.40
CA HIS A 254 -16.75 9.54 -7.53
C HIS A 254 -17.67 10.06 -8.65
N SER A 255 -17.20 11.01 -9.46
CA SER A 255 -18.01 11.63 -10.52
C SER A 255 -17.98 10.85 -11.85
N TYR A 256 -17.00 9.96 -12.03
CA TYR A 256 -16.78 9.18 -13.25
C TYR A 256 -16.68 7.68 -12.93
N CYS A 257 -17.71 7.16 -12.26
CA CYS A 257 -17.73 5.77 -11.80
C CYS A 257 -17.72 4.78 -12.96
N GLU A 258 -18.43 5.09 -14.04
CA GLU A 258 -18.47 4.32 -15.29
C GLU A 258 -17.08 4.26 -15.95
N LYS A 259 -16.35 5.38 -15.97
CA LYS A 259 -14.99 5.42 -16.50
C LYS A 259 -14.05 4.60 -15.63
N THR A 260 -14.15 4.72 -14.30
CA THR A 260 -13.34 3.95 -13.35
C THR A 260 -13.57 2.45 -13.54
N PHE A 261 -14.82 2.03 -13.68
CA PHE A 261 -15.18 0.64 -13.93
C PHE A 261 -14.60 0.14 -15.26
N SER A 262 -14.70 0.93 -16.33
CA SER A 262 -14.17 0.56 -17.65
C SER A 262 -12.65 0.35 -17.67
N LEU A 263 -11.91 1.07 -16.81
CA LEU A 263 -10.45 0.99 -16.73
C LEU A 263 -9.96 -0.06 -15.72
N TYR A 264 -10.55 -0.09 -14.53
CA TYR A 264 -10.02 -0.86 -13.39
C TYR A 264 -10.90 -2.06 -12.98
N GLY A 265 -12.07 -2.23 -13.61
CA GLY A 265 -12.99 -3.34 -13.32
C GLY A 265 -13.74 -3.22 -11.98
N GLY A 266 -13.69 -2.06 -11.33
CA GLY A 266 -14.40 -1.76 -10.09
C GLY A 266 -14.77 -0.28 -10.00
N VAL A 267 -15.68 0.06 -9.10
CA VAL A 267 -16.12 1.45 -8.88
C VAL A 267 -15.42 2.07 -7.66
N PRO A 268 -15.16 3.38 -7.67
CA PRO A 268 -14.43 4.07 -6.60
C PRO A 268 -15.27 4.18 -5.33
N VAL A 269 -14.64 4.64 -4.25
CA VAL A 269 -15.33 4.99 -3.01
C VAL A 269 -15.46 6.50 -2.90
N LYS A 270 -16.66 6.96 -2.52
CA LYS A 270 -16.89 8.31 -2.03
C LYS A 270 -16.52 8.40 -0.55
N GLY A 271 -15.55 9.24 -0.20
CA GLY A 271 -15.15 9.50 1.19
C GLY A 271 -13.66 9.75 1.42
N MET A 272 -13.31 9.88 2.70
CA MET A 272 -11.95 10.25 3.15
C MET A 272 -10.84 9.28 2.73
N HIS A 273 -11.19 8.01 2.52
CA HIS A 273 -10.27 6.93 2.17
C HIS A 273 -10.19 6.63 0.66
N SER A 274 -10.76 7.50 -0.20
CA SER A 274 -10.81 7.27 -1.66
C SER A 274 -9.45 7.04 -2.31
N HIS A 275 -8.39 7.65 -1.77
CA HIS A 275 -7.02 7.51 -2.27
C HIS A 275 -6.42 6.13 -2.02
N GLU A 276 -6.75 5.48 -0.89
CA GLU A 276 -6.34 4.09 -0.66
C GLU A 276 -7.22 3.13 -1.47
N ALA A 277 -8.53 3.40 -1.58
CA ALA A 277 -9.44 2.63 -2.44
C ALA A 277 -8.97 2.59 -3.90
N ALA A 278 -8.43 3.70 -4.40
CA ALA A 278 -7.83 3.78 -5.73
C ALA A 278 -6.61 2.86 -5.92
N LEU A 279 -5.67 2.87 -4.97
CA LEU A 279 -4.53 1.94 -4.99
C LEU A 279 -5.03 0.49 -5.05
N ARG A 280 -6.05 0.17 -4.25
CA ARG A 280 -6.64 -1.17 -4.22
C ARG A 280 -7.37 -1.53 -5.52
N LEU A 281 -8.01 -0.58 -6.19
CA LEU A 281 -8.62 -0.79 -7.52
C LEU A 281 -7.55 -1.12 -8.56
N ILE A 282 -6.48 -0.33 -8.62
CA ILE A 282 -5.36 -0.54 -9.54
C ILE A 282 -4.72 -1.92 -9.30
N LEU A 283 -4.41 -2.24 -8.04
CA LEU A 283 -3.85 -3.55 -7.67
C LEU A 283 -4.77 -4.71 -8.07
N ASN A 284 -6.08 -4.59 -7.88
CA ASN A 284 -7.03 -5.63 -8.26
C ASN A 284 -7.11 -5.82 -9.78
N ALA A 285 -7.04 -4.72 -10.54
CA ALA A 285 -7.02 -4.76 -12.00
C ALA A 285 -5.77 -5.49 -12.52
N VAL A 286 -4.59 -5.17 -11.97
CA VAL A 286 -3.33 -5.85 -12.31
C VAL A 286 -3.37 -7.33 -11.90
N ALA A 287 -3.85 -7.63 -10.69
CA ALA A 287 -3.95 -9.01 -10.19
C ALA A 287 -4.88 -9.87 -11.06
N THR A 288 -6.05 -9.34 -11.41
CA THR A 288 -7.03 -10.01 -12.26
C THR A 288 -6.50 -10.22 -13.68
N SER A 289 -5.66 -9.29 -14.16
CA SER A 289 -4.99 -9.43 -15.46
C SER A 289 -3.99 -10.59 -15.47
N GLY A 290 -3.17 -10.70 -14.43
CA GLY A 290 -2.21 -11.82 -14.28
C GLY A 290 -2.86 -13.18 -14.00
N ALA A 291 -3.97 -13.20 -13.25
CA ALA A 291 -4.58 -14.43 -12.75
C ALA A 291 -4.97 -15.43 -13.85
N ARG A 292 -5.45 -14.93 -15.00
CA ARG A 292 -5.81 -15.75 -16.18
C ARG A 292 -4.66 -16.61 -16.70
N TYR A 293 -3.42 -16.18 -16.43
CA TYR A 293 -2.19 -16.81 -16.90
C TYR A 293 -1.44 -17.57 -15.80
N GLY A 294 -2.07 -17.78 -14.63
CA GLY A 294 -1.43 -18.39 -13.47
C GLY A 294 -0.33 -17.51 -12.87
N ILE A 295 -0.42 -16.20 -13.06
CA ILE A 295 0.53 -15.21 -12.54
C ILE A 295 -0.10 -14.51 -11.33
N ALA A 296 0.58 -14.62 -10.20
CA ALA A 296 0.22 -13.93 -8.96
C ALA A 296 1.04 -12.65 -8.82
N ILE A 297 0.46 -11.67 -8.14
CA ILE A 297 1.11 -10.42 -7.82
C ILE A 297 1.32 -10.26 -6.32
N GLU A 298 2.37 -9.54 -5.95
CA GLU A 298 2.62 -9.11 -4.59
C GLU A 298 2.99 -7.63 -4.59
N PRO A 299 2.16 -6.76 -4.00
CA PRO A 299 2.48 -5.36 -3.84
C PRO A 299 3.69 -5.19 -2.91
N MET A 300 4.77 -4.61 -3.44
CA MET A 300 5.98 -4.31 -2.67
C MET A 300 5.84 -2.96 -1.96
N LEU A 301 5.25 -1.97 -2.64
CA LEU A 301 5.01 -0.61 -2.14
C LEU A 301 3.91 0.04 -2.99
N SER A 302 2.89 0.66 -2.37
CA SER A 302 1.77 1.30 -3.08
C SER A 302 1.47 2.68 -2.51
N LEU A 303 1.74 3.74 -3.28
CA LEU A 303 1.71 5.11 -2.78
C LEU A 303 0.76 6.02 -3.55
N SER A 304 -0.08 6.79 -2.84
CA SER A 304 -0.77 7.96 -3.38
C SER A 304 0.02 9.22 -3.07
N ILE A 305 0.59 9.83 -4.11
CA ILE A 305 1.56 10.92 -4.02
C ILE A 305 0.99 12.12 -4.78
N ASP A 306 0.72 13.20 -4.07
CA ASP A 306 0.17 14.44 -4.64
C ASP A 306 -1.06 14.21 -5.54
N PHE A 307 -0.87 14.11 -6.85
CA PHE A 307 -1.90 13.94 -7.88
C PHE A 307 -1.81 12.60 -8.65
N TYR A 308 -0.88 11.71 -8.30
CA TYR A 308 -0.70 10.42 -8.96
C TYR A 308 -0.62 9.26 -7.96
N THR A 309 -0.81 8.05 -8.46
CA THR A 309 -0.52 6.82 -7.73
C THR A 309 0.74 6.18 -8.30
N LYS A 310 1.51 5.52 -7.44
CA LYS A 310 2.70 4.76 -7.81
C LYS A 310 2.65 3.41 -7.11
N VAL A 311 2.62 2.31 -7.87
CA VAL A 311 2.63 0.95 -7.32
C VAL A 311 3.80 0.15 -7.87
N PHE A 312 4.46 -0.56 -6.97
CA PHE A 312 5.60 -1.45 -7.25
C PHE A 312 5.16 -2.87 -6.94
N ILE A 313 5.15 -3.75 -7.95
CA ILE A 313 4.50 -5.04 -7.87
C ILE A 313 5.46 -6.14 -8.31
N ARG A 314 5.74 -7.08 -7.41
CA ARG A 314 6.45 -8.31 -7.74
C ARG A 314 5.51 -9.26 -8.47
N VAL A 315 5.99 -9.82 -9.58
CA VAL A 315 5.24 -10.74 -10.44
C VAL A 315 5.85 -12.13 -10.39
N THR A 316 5.04 -13.14 -10.07
CA THR A 316 5.48 -14.53 -9.98
C THR A 316 4.45 -15.47 -10.59
N ARG A 317 4.88 -16.39 -11.47
CA ARG A 317 4.05 -17.50 -11.94
C ARG A 317 3.87 -18.50 -10.81
N SER A 318 2.66 -18.52 -10.26
CA SER A 318 2.27 -19.40 -9.18
C SER A 318 0.76 -19.68 -9.29
N PRO A 319 0.37 -20.74 -10.02
CA PRO A 319 -1.03 -21.14 -10.12
C PRO A 319 -1.67 -21.48 -8.77
N SER A 320 -0.89 -21.86 -7.75
CA SER A 320 -1.40 -22.05 -6.39
C SER A 320 -1.73 -20.71 -5.72
N ALA A 321 -0.82 -19.74 -5.77
CA ALA A 321 -1.05 -18.42 -5.15
C ALA A 321 -2.24 -17.68 -5.80
N VAL A 322 -2.46 -17.84 -7.11
CA VAL A 322 -3.61 -17.25 -7.81
C VAL A 322 -4.96 -17.69 -7.22
N LYS A 323 -5.06 -18.90 -6.64
CA LYS A 323 -6.31 -19.40 -6.03
C LYS A 323 -6.76 -18.55 -4.84
N PHE A 324 -5.84 -17.83 -4.21
CA PHE A 324 -6.15 -16.92 -3.10
C PHE A 324 -6.64 -15.55 -3.55
N LEU A 325 -6.53 -15.21 -4.85
CA LEU A 325 -6.89 -13.88 -5.34
C LEU A 325 -8.34 -13.52 -5.00
N GLY A 326 -9.30 -14.45 -5.18
CA GLY A 326 -10.70 -14.16 -4.84
C GLY A 326 -10.94 -13.88 -3.35
N ALA A 327 -10.09 -14.39 -2.45
CA ALA A 327 -10.13 -14.03 -1.03
C ALA A 327 -9.45 -12.68 -0.75
N LYS A 328 -8.53 -12.27 -1.62
CA LYS A 328 -7.89 -10.94 -1.67
C LYS A 328 -8.66 -9.95 -2.55
N THR A 329 -9.91 -10.24 -2.91
CA THR A 329 -10.80 -9.30 -3.61
C THR A 329 -12.00 -9.02 -2.72
N MET A 330 -12.29 -7.74 -2.51
CA MET A 330 -13.37 -7.29 -1.63
C MET A 330 -14.25 -6.21 -2.28
N LEU A 331 -15.53 -6.23 -1.91
CA LEU A 331 -16.45 -5.12 -2.04
C LEU A 331 -16.43 -4.28 -0.75
N VAL A 332 -16.90 -3.04 -0.85
CA VAL A 332 -17.03 -2.13 0.30
C VAL A 332 -18.43 -1.55 0.30
N TYR A 333 -19.15 -1.71 1.41
CA TYR A 333 -20.41 -1.02 1.67
C TYR A 333 -20.09 0.28 2.40
N SER A 334 -20.40 1.44 1.80
CA SER A 334 -20.00 2.76 2.30
C SER A 334 -21.20 3.62 2.66
N CYS A 335 -21.22 4.20 3.86
CA CYS A 335 -22.20 5.18 4.32
C CYS A 335 -21.80 6.61 3.91
N ASP A 336 -21.60 6.83 2.61
CA ASP A 336 -21.05 8.06 2.04
C ASP A 336 -21.95 9.31 2.18
N GLN A 337 -23.27 9.14 2.26
CA GLN A 337 -24.24 10.23 2.49
C GLN A 337 -24.58 10.41 3.98
N GLY A 338 -24.14 9.50 4.83
CA GLY A 338 -24.43 9.49 6.25
C GLY A 338 -23.20 9.79 7.10
N CYS A 339 -22.85 8.85 7.96
CA CYS A 339 -21.77 8.99 8.93
C CYS A 339 -20.36 8.67 8.37
N GLY A 340 -20.25 8.22 7.12
CA GLY A 340 -18.96 7.87 6.52
C GLY A 340 -18.38 6.52 6.96
N SER A 341 -19.09 5.75 7.80
CA SER A 341 -18.71 4.38 8.14
C SER A 341 -18.76 3.45 6.94
N TRP A 342 -17.94 2.40 6.95
CA TRP A 342 -17.91 1.38 5.91
C TRP A 342 -17.81 -0.02 6.49
N GLU A 343 -18.17 -1.02 5.68
CA GLU A 343 -18.02 -2.45 5.95
C GLU A 343 -17.41 -3.13 4.74
N THR A 344 -16.53 -4.12 4.94
CA THR A 344 -15.91 -4.86 3.83
C THR A 344 -16.59 -6.20 3.61
N GLN A 345 -16.60 -6.66 2.36
CA GLN A 345 -17.16 -7.96 1.97
C GLN A 345 -16.17 -8.68 1.06
N PRO A 346 -15.47 -9.73 1.53
CA PRO A 346 -14.65 -10.54 0.66
C PRO A 346 -15.52 -11.31 -0.34
N ILE A 347 -14.98 -11.60 -1.53
CA ILE A 347 -15.69 -12.40 -2.55
C ILE A 347 -15.58 -13.91 -2.24
N LEU A 348 -14.39 -14.38 -1.86
CA LEU A 348 -14.15 -15.75 -1.39
C LEU A 348 -13.60 -15.76 0.04
N LYS A 349 -13.67 -16.92 0.70
CA LYS A 349 -12.95 -17.22 1.94
C LYS A 349 -11.97 -18.36 1.67
N SER A 350 -10.74 -18.22 2.18
CA SER A 350 -9.73 -19.27 2.18
C SER A 350 -9.46 -19.66 3.62
N ARG A 351 -9.70 -20.92 4.00
CA ARG A 351 -9.46 -21.40 5.38
C ARG A 351 -8.68 -22.71 5.38
N PRO A 352 -7.76 -22.92 6.35
CA PRO A 352 -7.14 -24.22 6.56
C PRO A 352 -8.22 -25.28 6.81
N PHE A 353 -8.05 -26.44 6.19
CA PHE A 353 -8.90 -27.61 6.37
C PHE A 353 -8.01 -28.83 6.60
N PRO A 354 -8.27 -29.64 7.65
CA PRO A 354 -7.45 -30.81 7.96
C PRO A 354 -7.37 -31.79 6.79
N ASN A 355 -6.17 -32.33 6.58
CA ASN A 355 -5.98 -33.40 5.61
C ASN A 355 -6.59 -34.72 6.14
N LYS A 356 -6.89 -35.66 5.23
CA LYS A 356 -7.47 -36.97 5.61
C LYS A 356 -6.57 -37.82 6.53
N LYS A 357 -5.28 -37.48 6.62
CA LYS A 357 -4.26 -38.22 7.39
C LYS A 357 -4.01 -37.62 8.78
N GLY A 358 -4.66 -36.51 9.13
CA GLY A 358 -4.45 -35.78 10.39
C GLY A 358 -3.06 -35.13 10.57
N SER A 359 -2.20 -35.17 9.54
CA SER A 359 -0.79 -34.77 9.64
C SER A 359 -0.52 -33.33 9.16
N GLY A 360 -1.55 -32.49 9.07
CA GLY A 360 -1.51 -31.13 8.54
C GLY A 360 -2.81 -30.71 7.86
N SER A 361 -2.82 -29.50 7.31
CA SER A 361 -3.98 -28.87 6.69
C SER A 361 -3.65 -28.36 5.29
N PHE A 362 -4.68 -28.10 4.49
CA PHE A 362 -4.59 -27.42 3.20
C PHE A 362 -5.65 -26.32 3.14
N TYR A 363 -5.47 -25.31 2.28
CA TYR A 363 -6.50 -24.29 2.13
C TYR A 363 -7.68 -24.79 1.29
N LYS A 364 -8.88 -24.67 1.86
CA LYS A 364 -10.14 -24.80 1.13
C LYS A 364 -10.67 -23.41 0.80
N HIS A 365 -10.98 -23.18 -0.47
CA HIS A 365 -11.58 -21.95 -0.97
C HIS A 365 -13.09 -22.13 -1.11
N THR A 366 -13.87 -21.24 -0.50
CA THR A 366 -15.34 -21.27 -0.54
C THR A 366 -15.89 -19.90 -0.86
N MET A 367 -17.11 -19.84 -1.40
CA MET A 367 -17.83 -18.58 -1.56
C MET A 367 -18.01 -17.89 -0.21
N ALA A 368 -17.81 -16.57 -0.16
CA ALA A 368 -18.13 -15.80 1.03
C ALA A 368 -19.66 -15.64 1.15
N GLN A 369 -20.20 -15.84 2.35
CA GLN A 369 -21.58 -15.47 2.65
C GLN A 369 -21.69 -13.94 2.67
N GLY A 370 -22.78 -13.41 2.13
CA GLY A 370 -23.09 -11.99 2.13
C GLY A 370 -24.60 -11.72 2.13
N PRO A 371 -25.00 -10.45 2.34
CA PRO A 371 -24.13 -9.29 2.55
C PRO A 371 -23.54 -9.24 3.97
N SER A 372 -22.38 -8.61 4.15
CA SER A 372 -21.73 -8.43 5.46
C SER A 372 -22.38 -7.34 6.31
N THR A 373 -23.21 -6.49 5.71
CA THR A 373 -24.02 -5.47 6.37
C THR A 373 -25.38 -5.36 5.68
N ASP A 374 -26.37 -4.79 6.38
CA ASP A 374 -27.67 -4.45 5.81
C ASP A 374 -27.57 -3.27 4.81
N ARG A 375 -28.64 -3.03 4.04
CA ARG A 375 -28.81 -1.90 3.10
C ARG A 375 -28.73 -0.53 3.78
N LEU A 376 -28.97 -0.48 5.10
CA LEU A 376 -28.88 0.71 5.92
C LEU A 376 -27.68 0.59 6.88
N CYS A 377 -26.97 1.69 7.07
CA CYS A 377 -25.87 1.80 8.00
C CYS A 377 -26.36 1.54 9.43
N GLN A 378 -25.75 0.57 10.12
CA GLN A 378 -26.09 0.25 11.50
C GLN A 378 -25.90 1.43 12.47
N HIS A 379 -25.00 2.37 12.16
CA HIS A 379 -24.69 3.50 13.06
C HIS A 379 -25.62 4.70 12.88
N CYS A 380 -26.01 5.04 11.65
CA CYS A 380 -26.82 6.24 11.40
C CYS A 380 -28.14 6.00 10.65
N GLY A 381 -28.39 4.78 10.16
CA GLY A 381 -29.62 4.43 9.43
C GLY A 381 -29.66 4.89 7.97
N PHE A 382 -28.64 5.59 7.47
CA PHE A 382 -28.57 6.04 6.08
C PHE A 382 -28.24 4.88 5.13
N LYS A 383 -28.60 5.03 3.85
CA LYS A 383 -28.31 4.01 2.82
C LYS A 383 -26.80 3.83 2.61
N MET A 384 -26.41 2.59 2.32
CA MET A 384 -25.04 2.21 1.98
C MET A 384 -24.89 2.07 0.47
N HIS A 385 -23.84 2.64 -0.13
CA HIS A 385 -23.45 2.37 -1.51
C HIS A 385 -22.45 1.21 -1.57
N VAL A 386 -22.41 0.49 -2.70
CA VAL A 386 -21.44 -0.58 -2.95
C VAL A 386 -20.32 -0.05 -3.82
N SER A 387 -19.08 -0.32 -3.40
CA SER A 387 -17.85 0.01 -4.12
C SER A 387 -16.96 -1.22 -4.34
N GLY A 388 -15.99 -1.11 -5.26
CA GLY A 388 -15.14 -2.23 -5.69
C GLY A 388 -15.68 -2.95 -6.93
N PRO A 389 -15.25 -4.21 -7.19
CA PRO A 389 -14.29 -4.99 -6.40
C PRO A 389 -12.89 -4.36 -6.40
N MET A 390 -12.19 -4.47 -5.28
CA MET A 390 -10.84 -3.94 -5.08
C MET A 390 -9.97 -4.90 -4.25
N TYR A 391 -8.66 -4.66 -4.23
CA TYR A 391 -7.69 -5.54 -3.61
C TYR A 391 -7.79 -5.45 -2.07
N GLY A 392 -8.11 -6.57 -1.44
CA GLY A 392 -8.20 -6.74 0.02
C GLY A 392 -6.94 -7.36 0.64
N GLY A 393 -5.85 -7.56 -0.12
CA GLY A 393 -4.56 -7.97 0.43
C GLY A 393 -3.75 -6.79 0.99
N ARG A 394 -2.57 -7.10 1.55
CA ARG A 394 -1.57 -6.09 1.95
C ARG A 394 -1.12 -5.29 0.73
N ILE A 395 -1.08 -3.96 0.85
CA ILE A 395 -0.65 -3.06 -0.25
C ILE A 395 0.83 -2.68 -0.18
N HIS A 396 1.53 -3.13 0.87
CA HIS A 396 2.96 -2.94 1.11
C HIS A 396 3.61 -4.22 1.61
N ASN A 397 4.89 -4.39 1.31
CA ASN A 397 5.75 -5.42 1.90
C ASN A 397 6.68 -4.76 2.94
N GLN A 398 6.54 -5.11 4.23
CA GLN A 398 7.26 -4.44 5.32
C GLN A 398 8.76 -4.71 5.28
N ASP A 399 9.17 -5.94 4.99
CA ASP A 399 10.59 -6.31 4.84
C ASP A 399 11.25 -5.49 3.73
N PHE A 400 10.52 -5.24 2.65
CA PHE A 400 11.00 -4.42 1.55
C PHE A 400 11.10 -2.95 1.93
N ILE A 401 10.13 -2.40 2.66
CA ILE A 401 10.21 -1.02 3.17
C ILE A 401 11.40 -0.85 4.12
N HIS A 402 11.65 -1.82 5.01
CA HIS A 402 12.83 -1.80 5.87
C HIS A 402 14.13 -1.76 5.07
N ARG A 403 14.27 -2.63 4.06
CA ARG A 403 15.44 -2.60 3.15
C ARG A 403 15.62 -1.26 2.45
N MET A 404 14.52 -0.63 2.01
CA MET A 404 14.56 0.70 1.42
C MET A 404 15.04 1.76 2.42
N LEU A 405 14.56 1.71 3.67
CA LEU A 405 14.99 2.62 4.73
C LEU A 405 16.47 2.42 5.10
N ASP A 406 16.97 1.18 5.05
CA ASP A 406 18.39 0.87 5.27
C ASP A 406 19.31 1.36 4.13
N GLU A 407 18.75 1.56 2.93
CA GLU A 407 19.49 2.06 1.77
C GLU A 407 19.55 3.58 1.73
N ILE A 408 18.55 4.29 2.23
CA ILE A 408 18.48 5.76 2.20
C ILE A 408 19.76 6.44 2.73
N PRO A 409 20.33 6.05 3.90
CA PRO A 409 21.56 6.66 4.41
C PRO A 409 22.80 6.43 3.54
N LYS A 410 22.77 5.42 2.65
CA LYS A 410 23.87 5.07 1.74
C LYS A 410 23.71 5.73 0.37
N ALA A 411 22.52 6.22 0.04
CA ALA A 411 22.23 6.87 -1.21
C ALA A 411 22.80 8.31 -1.22
N SER A 412 23.41 8.72 -2.34
CA SER A 412 23.95 10.08 -2.47
C SER A 412 22.81 11.12 -2.54
N PRO A 413 22.77 12.12 -1.64
CA PRO A 413 21.80 13.21 -1.72
C PRO A 413 21.96 14.08 -2.96
N GLU A 414 23.13 14.08 -3.59
CA GLU A 414 23.37 14.77 -4.87
C GLU A 414 22.69 14.07 -6.04
N THR A 415 22.62 12.73 -5.99
CA THR A 415 21.93 11.92 -7.02
C THR A 415 20.42 11.88 -6.78
N TYR A 416 20.00 11.77 -5.51
CA TYR A 416 18.60 11.65 -5.13
C TYR A 416 18.18 12.87 -4.31
N GLY A 417 17.77 13.93 -4.99
CA GLY A 417 17.45 15.22 -4.36
C GLY A 417 16.26 15.17 -3.40
N THR A 418 15.44 14.12 -3.45
CA THR A 418 14.21 14.00 -2.65
C THR A 418 14.26 12.93 -1.54
N LEU A 419 15.44 12.44 -1.15
CA LEU A 419 15.61 11.37 -0.15
C LEU A 419 14.86 11.61 1.17
N SER A 420 14.88 12.83 1.71
CA SER A 420 14.21 13.14 2.98
C SER A 420 12.68 12.94 2.91
N ARG A 421 12.10 13.23 1.74
CA ARG A 421 10.68 12.99 1.46
C ARG A 421 10.42 11.51 1.24
N VAL A 422 11.31 10.79 0.54
CA VAL A 422 11.21 9.34 0.35
C VAL A 422 11.23 8.63 1.71
N GLU A 423 12.15 9.01 2.61
CA GLU A 423 12.21 8.47 3.97
C GLU A 423 10.91 8.73 4.74
N GLY A 424 10.42 9.97 4.74
CA GLY A 424 9.17 10.32 5.43
C GLY A 424 7.95 9.55 4.90
N MET A 425 7.87 9.34 3.60
CA MET A 425 6.81 8.56 2.96
C MET A 425 6.91 7.08 3.34
N LEU A 426 8.10 6.47 3.23
CA LEU A 426 8.34 5.06 3.56
C LEU A 426 8.05 4.77 5.04
N ARG A 427 8.47 5.64 5.96
CA ARG A 427 8.14 5.51 7.39
C ARG A 427 6.64 5.59 7.64
N THR A 428 5.94 6.47 6.93
CA THR A 428 4.48 6.56 7.06
C THR A 428 3.79 5.31 6.49
N ALA A 429 4.26 4.76 5.37
CA ALA A 429 3.75 3.51 4.81
C ALA A 429 4.02 2.30 5.74
N LEU A 430 5.15 2.31 6.47
CA LEU A 430 5.46 1.31 7.50
C LEU A 430 4.52 1.43 8.71
N GLU A 431 4.20 2.65 9.14
CA GLU A 431 3.23 2.92 10.22
C GLU A 431 1.79 2.48 9.88
N GLU A 432 1.46 2.24 8.59
CA GLU A 432 0.13 1.75 8.17
C GLU A 432 -0.10 0.26 8.48
N TYR A 433 0.97 -0.47 8.81
CA TYR A 433 0.87 -1.90 9.09
C TYR A 433 0.32 -2.13 10.50
N ILE A 434 -0.90 -2.67 10.56
CA ILE A 434 -1.47 -3.23 11.78
C ILE A 434 -1.39 -4.76 11.65
N PRO A 435 -0.64 -5.45 12.51
CA PRO A 435 -0.54 -6.90 12.51
C PRO A 435 -1.91 -7.57 12.56
N GLY A 436 -2.12 -8.51 11.63
CA GLY A 436 -3.28 -9.39 11.65
C GLY A 436 -3.07 -10.61 12.55
N PRO A 437 -4.01 -11.58 12.52
CA PRO A 437 -3.86 -12.86 13.21
C PRO A 437 -2.59 -13.61 12.81
N GLU A 438 -2.08 -14.43 13.72
CA GLU A 438 -0.94 -15.31 13.43
C GLU A 438 -1.23 -16.26 12.26
N LEU A 439 -0.20 -16.54 11.46
CA LEU A 439 -0.32 -17.45 10.33
C LEU A 439 -0.49 -18.90 10.83
N PRO A 440 -1.40 -19.68 10.23
CA PRO A 440 -1.51 -21.10 10.54
C PRO A 440 -0.19 -21.83 10.27
N THR A 441 0.26 -22.64 11.23
CA THR A 441 1.54 -23.38 11.15
C THR A 441 1.38 -24.79 10.61
N ASP A 442 0.15 -25.26 10.45
CA ASP A 442 -0.21 -26.62 10.02
C ASP A 442 -0.41 -26.73 8.49
N VAL A 443 -0.21 -25.64 7.75
CA VAL A 443 -0.29 -25.55 6.28
C VAL A 443 1.08 -25.23 5.67
N ASP A 444 1.22 -25.33 4.35
CA ASP A 444 2.44 -24.88 3.66
C ASP A 444 2.66 -23.36 3.91
N PRO A 445 3.85 -22.92 4.35
CA PRO A 445 4.12 -21.52 4.66
C PRO A 445 3.90 -20.56 3.48
N LYS A 446 4.09 -21.01 2.24
CA LYS A 446 3.83 -20.18 1.05
C LYS A 446 2.35 -19.99 0.82
N ASP A 447 1.55 -21.03 1.08
CA ASP A 447 0.10 -20.94 1.01
C ASP A 447 -0.45 -20.09 2.17
N ALA A 448 0.15 -20.17 3.37
CA ALA A 448 -0.18 -19.28 4.49
C ALA A 448 0.04 -17.80 4.13
N GLU A 449 1.21 -17.46 3.59
CA GLU A 449 1.50 -16.09 3.14
C GLU A 449 0.60 -15.68 1.96
N ALA A 450 0.32 -16.60 1.03
CA ALA A 450 -0.60 -16.33 -0.08
C ALA A 450 -2.05 -16.09 0.39
N ALA A 451 -2.44 -16.62 1.55
CA ALA A 451 -3.76 -16.44 2.14
C ALA A 451 -3.94 -15.11 2.90
N VAL A 452 -2.85 -14.39 3.20
CA VAL A 452 -2.90 -13.16 3.99
C VAL A 452 -3.75 -12.09 3.34
N VAL A 453 -4.72 -11.56 4.09
CA VAL A 453 -5.51 -10.39 3.73
C VAL A 453 -5.15 -9.21 4.63
N ASP A 454 -5.48 -8.00 4.20
CA ASP A 454 -5.41 -6.82 5.08
C ASP A 454 -6.71 -6.77 5.90
N HIS A 455 -6.58 -6.91 7.22
CA HIS A 455 -7.71 -6.89 8.15
C HIS A 455 -8.18 -5.48 8.49
N THR A 456 -7.37 -4.47 8.18
CA THR A 456 -7.62 -3.08 8.54
C THR A 456 -7.54 -2.19 7.32
N PRO A 457 -8.29 -2.45 6.23
CA PRO A 457 -8.22 -1.57 5.07
C PRO A 457 -8.77 -0.18 5.43
N PHE A 458 -8.23 0.84 4.76
CA PHE A 458 -8.63 2.24 4.87
C PHE A 458 -8.24 2.94 6.18
N PHE A 459 -8.71 4.18 6.30
CA PHE A 459 -8.45 5.07 7.42
C PHE A 459 -9.61 6.07 7.53
N PHE A 460 -9.75 6.69 8.70
CA PHE A 460 -10.67 7.80 8.91
C PHE A 460 -9.91 9.08 9.29
N ILE A 461 -10.59 10.22 9.27
CA ILE A 461 -10.03 11.51 9.66
C ILE A 461 -10.85 12.02 10.86
N PRO A 462 -10.26 12.17 12.06
CA PRO A 462 -10.96 12.62 13.27
C PRO A 462 -11.80 13.89 13.08
N GLY A 463 -11.28 14.87 12.32
CA GLY A 463 -12.04 16.10 12.03
C GLY A 463 -13.29 15.86 11.19
N LYS A 464 -13.28 14.89 10.28
CA LYS A 464 -14.46 14.53 9.46
C LYS A 464 -15.52 13.84 10.31
N VAL A 465 -15.15 12.87 11.14
CA VAL A 465 -16.09 12.18 12.03
C VAL A 465 -16.62 13.10 13.13
N SER A 466 -15.80 14.02 13.67
CA SER A 466 -16.23 15.03 14.64
C SER A 466 -17.26 16.00 14.05
N SER A 467 -17.11 16.36 12.77
CA SER A 467 -18.05 17.25 12.08
C SER A 467 -19.47 16.67 11.97
N ILE A 468 -19.60 15.35 11.85
CA ILE A 468 -20.89 14.66 11.79
C ILE A 468 -21.65 14.80 13.11
N LEU A 469 -20.94 14.80 14.24
CA LEU A 469 -21.51 14.99 15.57
C LEU A 469 -21.46 16.45 16.04
N SER A 470 -21.08 17.39 15.17
CA SER A 470 -20.96 18.83 15.48
C SER A 470 -20.18 19.15 16.77
N CYS A 471 -19.14 18.36 17.08
CA CYS A 471 -18.27 18.58 18.23
C CYS A 471 -16.90 19.13 17.83
N SER A 472 -16.18 19.72 18.79
CA SER A 472 -14.78 20.09 18.60
C SER A 472 -13.94 18.82 18.39
N THR A 473 -12.98 18.89 17.48
CA THR A 473 -12.17 17.72 17.12
C THR A 473 -11.12 17.44 18.22
N PRO A 474 -11.07 16.23 18.79
CA PRO A 474 -9.95 15.82 19.64
C PRO A 474 -8.63 15.94 18.87
N THR A 475 -7.53 16.27 19.55
CA THR A 475 -6.22 16.25 18.91
C THR A 475 -5.86 14.83 18.43
N ASP A 476 -4.98 14.71 17.43
CA ASP A 476 -4.55 13.41 16.89
C ASP A 476 -4.00 12.49 18.00
N ASP A 477 -3.13 13.04 18.85
CA ASP A 477 -2.57 12.32 19.99
C ASP A 477 -3.67 11.90 20.98
N MET A 478 -4.65 12.76 21.28
CA MET A 478 -5.75 12.43 22.19
C MET A 478 -6.61 11.28 21.65
N PHE A 479 -6.99 11.33 20.36
CA PHE A 479 -7.83 10.29 19.76
C PHE A 479 -7.09 8.96 19.67
N ARG A 480 -5.82 8.98 19.28
CA ARG A 480 -4.97 7.77 19.24
C ARG A 480 -4.75 7.20 20.63
N GLY A 481 -4.56 8.05 21.63
CA GLY A 481 -4.49 7.65 23.03
C GLY A 481 -5.77 6.95 23.49
N ALA A 482 -6.95 7.47 23.12
CA ALA A 482 -8.24 6.82 23.43
C ALA A 482 -8.36 5.43 22.82
N LEU A 483 -7.94 5.25 21.56
CA LEU A 483 -7.92 3.94 20.90
C LEU A 483 -6.97 2.96 21.63
N MET A 484 -5.75 3.40 21.92
CA MET A 484 -4.73 2.61 22.62
C MET A 484 -5.15 2.24 24.05
N HIS A 485 -5.80 3.14 24.77
CA HIS A 485 -6.35 2.89 26.09
C HIS A 485 -7.38 1.75 26.07
N LEU A 486 -8.18 1.66 25.01
CA LEU A 486 -9.17 0.61 24.81
C LEU A 486 -8.58 -0.71 24.24
N GLY A 487 -7.26 -0.79 24.08
CA GLY A 487 -6.57 -1.98 23.58
C GLY A 487 -6.47 -2.08 22.04
N TYR A 488 -6.85 -1.04 21.32
CA TYR A 488 -6.76 -1.00 19.86
C TYR A 488 -5.44 -0.39 19.38
N GLN A 489 -5.05 -0.80 18.17
CA GLN A 489 -3.86 -0.27 17.51
C GLN A 489 -4.22 0.95 16.67
N ALA A 490 -3.29 1.92 16.58
CA ALA A 490 -3.52 3.16 15.85
C ALA A 490 -2.26 3.63 15.11
N GLY A 491 -2.32 3.58 13.79
CA GLY A 491 -1.33 4.11 12.85
C GLY A 491 -1.85 5.33 12.09
N ARG A 492 -1.04 5.81 11.14
CA ARG A 492 -1.38 6.91 10.22
C ARG A 492 -1.39 6.38 8.80
N SER A 493 -2.09 7.07 7.90
CA SER A 493 -1.98 6.78 6.47
C SER A 493 -1.17 7.84 5.70
N HIS A 494 -0.34 7.36 4.78
CA HIS A 494 0.38 8.16 3.80
C HIS A 494 -0.57 8.84 2.81
N CYS A 495 -1.76 8.28 2.58
CA CYS A 495 -2.73 8.82 1.63
C CYS A 495 -3.24 10.21 2.04
N ARG A 496 -3.45 10.45 3.34
CA ARG A 496 -4.01 11.73 3.85
C ARG A 496 -3.38 12.15 5.18
N PRO A 497 -2.96 13.42 5.33
CA PRO A 497 -2.57 13.98 6.63
C PRO A 497 -3.72 13.95 7.64
N GLY A 498 -3.39 13.75 8.92
CA GLY A 498 -4.38 13.70 10.01
C GLY A 498 -5.33 12.49 9.91
N SER A 499 -4.92 11.44 9.21
CA SER A 499 -5.64 10.18 9.14
C SER A 499 -5.24 9.27 10.30
N ILE A 500 -6.21 8.49 10.77
CA ILE A 500 -6.00 7.39 11.71
C ILE A 500 -6.43 6.09 11.03
N LYS A 501 -5.52 5.12 11.07
CA LYS A 501 -5.75 3.73 10.69
C LYS A 501 -5.78 2.89 11.96
N THR A 502 -6.77 2.01 12.12
CA THR A 502 -6.99 1.27 13.38
C THR A 502 -7.69 -0.06 13.10
N ASP A 503 -7.52 -1.02 14.02
CA ASP A 503 -8.31 -2.25 14.12
C ASP A 503 -9.61 -2.07 14.93
N ALA A 504 -9.87 -0.87 15.46
CA ALA A 504 -11.10 -0.57 16.15
C ALA A 504 -12.33 -0.58 15.23
N PRO A 505 -13.44 -1.21 15.63
CA PRO A 505 -14.68 -1.15 14.88
C PRO A 505 -15.30 0.25 14.95
N TRP A 506 -16.16 0.55 13.98
CA TRP A 506 -16.88 1.82 13.92
C TRP A 506 -17.70 2.14 15.17
N SER A 507 -18.26 1.13 15.83
CA SER A 507 -18.95 1.29 17.11
C SER A 507 -18.07 1.92 18.18
N THR A 508 -16.80 1.51 18.27
CA THR A 508 -15.82 2.06 19.22
C THR A 508 -15.41 3.48 18.82
N ILE A 509 -15.18 3.75 17.53
CA ILE A 509 -14.85 5.11 17.03
C ILE A 509 -15.97 6.10 17.40
N TRP A 510 -17.23 5.72 17.16
CA TRP A 510 -18.38 6.56 17.53
C TRP A 510 -18.51 6.70 19.04
N TRP A 511 -18.30 5.62 19.80
CA TRP A 511 -18.33 5.66 21.26
C TRP A 511 -17.30 6.65 21.83
N ILE A 512 -16.04 6.61 21.37
CA ILE A 512 -14.98 7.56 21.78
C ILE A 512 -15.42 9.00 21.56
N LEU A 513 -16.02 9.32 20.41
CA LEU A 513 -16.50 10.67 20.13
C LEU A 513 -17.69 11.08 21.01
N THR A 514 -18.61 10.17 21.31
CA THR A 514 -19.72 10.47 22.23
C THR A 514 -19.21 10.69 23.66
N GLU A 515 -18.17 9.96 24.07
CA GLU A 515 -17.53 10.16 25.37
C GLU A 515 -16.75 11.48 25.43
N TRP A 516 -16.08 11.86 24.33
CA TRP A 516 -15.47 13.19 24.19
C TRP A 516 -16.50 14.31 24.31
N ILE A 517 -17.68 14.14 23.72
CA ILE A 517 -18.78 15.10 23.85
C ILE A 517 -19.24 15.22 25.31
N ARG A 518 -19.37 14.10 26.03
CA ARG A 518 -19.75 14.13 27.45
C ARG A 518 -18.73 14.84 28.32
N GLN A 519 -17.44 14.57 28.12
CA GLN A 519 -16.39 15.06 29.01
C GLN A 519 -15.86 16.45 28.67
N LYS A 520 -15.73 16.80 27.38
CA LYS A 520 -14.94 17.96 26.94
C LYS A 520 -15.62 18.86 25.93
N SER A 521 -16.53 18.33 25.11
CA SER A 521 -17.16 19.09 24.03
C SER A 521 -18.67 18.91 23.95
N PRO A 522 -19.46 19.31 24.99
CA PRO A 522 -20.91 19.20 24.95
C PRO A 522 -21.51 19.91 23.72
N VAL A 523 -22.48 19.26 23.09
CA VAL A 523 -23.14 19.76 21.87
C VAL A 523 -24.52 20.31 22.19
N LYS A 524 -25.01 21.24 21.35
CA LYS A 524 -26.37 21.77 21.48
C LYS A 524 -27.38 20.75 20.95
N VAL A 525 -28.03 20.02 21.85
CA VAL A 525 -29.00 18.93 21.57
C VAL A 525 -30.08 19.35 20.57
N SER A 526 -30.64 20.55 20.72
CA SER A 526 -31.69 21.08 19.84
C SER A 526 -31.31 21.23 18.36
N LYS A 527 -30.02 21.11 18.00
CA LYS A 527 -29.56 21.15 16.60
C LYS A 527 -29.82 19.84 15.86
N PHE A 528 -29.92 18.73 16.56
CA PHE A 528 -29.98 17.40 15.96
C PHE A 528 -31.43 17.02 15.68
N LYS A 529 -31.70 16.65 14.42
CA LYS A 529 -32.99 16.13 13.95
C LYS A 529 -32.81 14.67 13.54
N GLU A 530 -33.86 13.86 13.63
CA GLU A 530 -33.84 12.44 13.22
C GLU A 530 -33.31 12.21 11.79
N SER A 531 -33.51 13.18 10.90
CA SER A 531 -32.99 13.14 9.53
C SER A 531 -31.49 13.40 9.40
N MET A 532 -30.78 13.73 10.48
CA MET A 532 -29.35 13.99 10.45
C MET A 532 -28.55 12.71 10.75
N PRO A 533 -27.41 12.48 10.07
CA PRO A 533 -26.60 11.29 10.31
C PRO A 533 -26.11 11.14 11.76
N GLY A 534 -25.79 12.25 12.42
CA GLY A 534 -25.34 12.25 13.81
C GLY A 534 -26.44 11.98 14.84
N TRP A 535 -27.72 12.09 14.49
CA TRP A 535 -28.81 11.99 15.46
C TRP A 535 -28.90 10.60 16.08
N LYS A 536 -28.94 9.54 15.26
CA LYS A 536 -29.05 8.17 15.76
C LYS A 536 -27.86 7.80 16.66
N ILE A 537 -26.65 8.17 16.25
CA ILE A 537 -25.43 7.93 17.03
C ILE A 537 -25.51 8.58 18.42
N LEU A 538 -26.00 9.83 18.48
CA LEU A 538 -26.15 10.55 19.75
C LEU A 538 -27.35 10.06 20.57
N TYR A 539 -28.42 9.61 19.91
CA TYR A 539 -29.61 9.06 20.53
C TYR A 539 -29.29 7.73 21.22
N ASP A 540 -28.62 6.83 20.51
CA ASP A 540 -28.15 5.54 21.05
C ASP A 540 -27.16 5.75 22.22
N ALA A 541 -26.44 6.88 22.22
CA ALA A 541 -25.57 7.31 23.31
C ALA A 541 -26.30 8.06 24.45
N GLY A 542 -27.62 8.25 24.39
CA GLY A 542 -28.39 8.95 25.40
C GLY A 542 -28.12 10.46 25.52
N ILE A 543 -27.53 11.08 24.50
CA ILE A 543 -27.19 12.52 24.48
C ILE A 543 -28.35 13.37 23.94
N VAL A 544 -29.16 12.83 23.01
CA VAL A 544 -30.32 13.53 22.41
C VAL A 544 -31.58 12.68 22.53
N GLY A 545 -32.77 13.28 22.39
CA GLY A 545 -34.05 12.57 22.31
C GLY A 545 -34.65 12.13 23.65
N HIS A 546 -34.06 12.52 24.78
CA HIS A 546 -34.55 12.20 26.13
C HIS A 546 -35.15 13.39 26.90
N GLU A 547 -35.42 14.51 26.23
CA GLU A 547 -35.93 15.75 26.86
C GLU A 547 -37.40 15.66 27.33
N ASN A 548 -38.12 14.56 27.05
CA ASN A 548 -39.55 14.39 27.42
C ASN A 548 -39.80 13.47 28.63
N ALA A 549 -38.78 13.07 29.40
CA ALA A 549 -38.97 12.17 30.56
C ALA A 549 -39.01 12.88 31.93
N LYS A 550 -38.90 14.22 31.99
CA LYS A 550 -38.95 15.00 33.24
C LYS A 550 -39.67 16.33 33.07
N SER A 551 -40.95 16.31 32.74
CA SER A 551 -41.84 17.45 32.95
C SER A 551 -43.31 17.02 32.85
N ASP A 552 -43.77 16.25 33.83
CA ASP A 552 -45.21 16.16 34.09
C ASP A 552 -45.41 15.95 35.60
N ASP A 553 -45.07 17.00 36.36
CA ASP A 553 -45.56 17.17 37.73
C ASP A 553 -45.64 18.66 38.07
N SER A 554 -46.49 19.37 37.34
CA SER A 554 -46.95 20.71 37.72
C SER A 554 -48.29 21.03 37.05
N LYS A 555 -49.32 20.25 37.38
CA LYS A 555 -50.71 20.69 37.28
C LYS A 555 -51.40 20.35 38.59
N GLY A 556 -51.46 21.34 39.47
CA GLY A 556 -52.30 21.25 40.66
C GLY A 556 -53.77 21.10 40.28
N PRO A 557 -54.56 20.37 41.08
CA PRO A 557 -56.00 20.56 41.12
C PRO A 557 -56.37 21.40 42.35
N GLU A 558 -57.29 22.32 42.11
CA GLU A 558 -57.99 23.12 43.12
C GLU A 558 -58.77 22.25 44.12
N SER A 559 -58.95 22.83 45.30
CA SER A 559 -59.51 22.30 46.55
C SER A 559 -60.94 21.76 46.47
N ILE A 560 -61.19 20.61 47.12
CA ILE A 560 -62.44 20.32 47.84
C ILE A 560 -62.09 19.64 49.18
N ASP A 561 -62.55 20.26 50.27
CA ASP A 561 -62.49 19.80 51.67
C ASP A 561 -63.15 18.44 51.91
N THR A 562 -62.52 17.54 52.71
CA THR A 562 -63.15 16.99 53.95
C THR A 562 -62.18 16.15 54.82
N LYS A 563 -62.04 16.56 56.09
CA LYS A 563 -61.92 15.80 57.37
C LYS A 563 -60.85 14.69 57.59
N MET A 564 -59.98 15.01 58.56
CA MET A 564 -59.52 14.23 59.75
C MET A 564 -59.63 12.70 59.76
N GLU A 565 -58.52 11.99 60.06
CA GLU A 565 -58.21 11.38 61.38
C GLU A 565 -56.86 10.61 61.36
N GLY A 566 -56.35 10.27 62.57
CA GLY A 566 -55.01 9.75 62.92
C GLY A 566 -54.47 8.55 62.12
N THR A 567 -53.22 8.13 62.28
CA THR A 567 -52.56 7.84 63.56
C THR A 567 -51.07 7.61 63.32
N GLU A 568 -50.25 8.00 64.28
CA GLU A 568 -48.85 7.64 64.45
C GLU A 568 -48.67 6.11 64.53
N GLN A 569 -47.54 5.56 64.07
CA GLN A 569 -46.56 4.91 64.95
C GLN A 569 -45.39 4.24 64.20
N GLN A 570 -44.20 4.65 64.64
CA GLN A 570 -43.03 3.86 65.02
C GLN A 570 -42.15 3.15 63.97
N GLN A 571 -40.97 3.74 63.87
CA GLN A 571 -39.65 3.17 63.65
C GLN A 571 -39.45 1.78 64.29
N GLN A 572 -38.68 0.93 63.60
CA GLN A 572 -37.63 0.17 64.28
C GLN A 572 -36.45 -0.12 63.35
N GLN A 573 -35.29 0.43 63.75
CA GLN A 573 -33.96 0.04 63.31
C GLN A 573 -33.58 -1.29 63.98
N GLN A 574 -32.85 -2.15 63.25
CA GLN A 574 -31.89 -3.06 63.84
C GLN A 574 -30.57 -2.99 63.05
N LYS A 575 -29.56 -2.44 63.74
CA LYS A 575 -28.14 -2.72 63.50
C LYS A 575 -27.80 -3.94 64.36
N ASP A 576 -26.91 -4.80 63.87
CA ASP A 576 -25.97 -5.50 64.74
C ASP A 576 -24.62 -5.71 64.05
N GLU A 577 -23.58 -5.65 64.89
CA GLU A 577 -22.15 -5.45 64.61
C GLU A 577 -21.35 -6.76 64.47
N LYS A 578 -20.24 -6.65 63.70
CA LYS A 578 -18.87 -7.20 63.90
C LYS A 578 -18.65 -8.68 64.19
N VAL A 579 -17.75 -9.29 63.41
CA VAL A 579 -16.48 -9.86 63.92
C VAL A 579 -15.36 -9.62 62.90
N LEU A 580 -14.23 -9.08 63.38
CA LEU A 580 -12.92 -9.01 62.71
C LEU A 580 -12.15 -10.30 63.01
N GLU A 581 -11.51 -10.90 62.01
CA GLU A 581 -10.30 -11.70 62.22
C GLU A 581 -9.29 -11.42 61.10
N ARG A 582 -8.11 -10.93 61.51
CA ARG A 582 -6.92 -10.72 60.68
C ARG A 582 -6.06 -11.97 60.80
N THR A 583 -5.62 -12.50 59.66
CA THR A 583 -4.37 -13.25 59.57
C THR A 583 -3.66 -12.84 58.29
N GLU A 584 -2.53 -12.17 58.46
CA GLU A 584 -1.53 -11.86 57.44
C GLU A 584 -0.73 -13.13 57.13
N ALA A 585 -0.62 -13.48 55.85
CA ALA A 585 0.42 -14.36 55.34
C ALA A 585 0.84 -13.84 53.97
N GLU A 586 2.01 -13.22 53.96
CA GLU A 586 2.71 -12.76 52.76
C GLU A 586 3.03 -13.94 51.86
N GLY A 587 2.52 -13.90 50.63
CA GLY A 587 2.85 -14.82 49.56
C GLY A 587 2.81 -14.04 48.25
N ASN A 588 3.97 -13.62 47.79
CA ASN A 588 4.17 -12.86 46.56
C ASN A 588 3.86 -13.77 45.36
N VAL A 589 2.59 -13.81 44.96
CA VAL A 589 2.16 -14.38 43.69
C VAL A 589 1.96 -13.21 42.75
N GLU A 590 2.83 -13.07 41.75
CA GLU A 590 2.52 -12.26 40.57
C GLU A 590 1.31 -12.91 39.88
N GLU A 591 0.11 -12.56 40.33
CA GLU A 591 -1.11 -12.77 39.57
C GLU A 591 -0.95 -12.00 38.27
N LYS A 592 -0.77 -12.74 37.17
CA LYS A 592 -1.04 -12.22 35.84
C LYS A 592 -2.50 -11.80 35.82
N LYS A 593 -2.79 -10.55 36.16
CA LYS A 593 -4.12 -9.96 35.98
C LYS A 593 -4.53 -10.19 34.54
N GLU A 594 -5.67 -10.85 34.36
CA GLU A 594 -6.28 -10.97 33.04
C GLU A 594 -6.45 -9.56 32.44
N PRO A 595 -6.22 -9.38 31.13
CA PRO A 595 -6.39 -8.09 30.50
C PRO A 595 -7.84 -7.64 30.68
N LEU A 596 -8.03 -6.39 31.13
CA LEU A 596 -9.35 -5.79 31.30
C LEU A 596 -10.15 -5.88 30.00
N THR A 597 -11.43 -6.17 30.11
CA THR A 597 -12.36 -6.16 28.98
C THR A 597 -12.54 -4.74 28.44
N GLU A 598 -12.94 -4.58 27.17
CA GLU A 598 -13.20 -3.25 26.60
C GLU A 598 -14.26 -2.50 27.43
N GLU A 599 -15.29 -3.17 27.93
CA GLU A 599 -16.32 -2.54 28.77
C GLU A 599 -15.77 -1.99 30.09
N GLU A 600 -14.78 -2.66 30.68
CA GLU A 600 -14.09 -2.17 31.88
C GLU A 600 -13.18 -0.98 31.54
N LEU A 601 -12.44 -1.05 30.43
CA LEU A 601 -11.59 0.05 29.96
C LEU A 601 -12.39 1.30 29.59
N ARG A 602 -13.60 1.13 29.05
CA ARG A 602 -14.54 2.22 28.75
C ARG A 602 -14.95 3.00 30.00
N LYS A 603 -15.06 2.34 31.16
CA LYS A 603 -15.41 2.98 32.44
C LYS A 603 -14.29 3.85 32.99
N THR A 604 -13.06 3.64 32.56
CA THR A 604 -11.87 4.34 33.07
C THR A 604 -11.31 5.36 32.09
N LEU A 605 -11.88 5.50 30.89
CA LEU A 605 -11.40 6.45 29.88
C LEU A 605 -11.68 7.89 30.34
N VAL A 606 -10.60 8.65 30.55
CA VAL A 606 -10.65 10.08 30.85
C VAL A 606 -9.81 10.82 29.81
N PHE A 607 -10.36 11.88 29.23
CA PHE A 607 -9.63 12.71 28.27
C PHE A 607 -8.72 13.70 28.99
N ASP A 608 -7.48 13.30 29.27
CA ASP A 608 -6.47 14.08 29.96
C ASP A 608 -5.11 14.06 29.26
N ASP A 609 -4.10 14.67 29.88
CA ASP A 609 -2.74 14.72 29.33
C ASP A 609 -2.06 13.35 29.31
N ALA A 610 -2.46 12.41 30.18
CA ALA A 610 -1.91 11.04 30.16
C ALA A 610 -2.35 10.31 28.88
N LEU A 611 -3.59 10.54 28.43
CA LEU A 611 -4.09 10.01 27.17
C LEU A 611 -3.33 10.59 25.96
N ILE A 612 -3.04 11.89 25.97
CA ILE A 612 -2.18 12.52 24.95
C ILE A 612 -0.79 11.87 24.94
N GLN A 613 -0.19 11.63 26.11
CA GLN A 613 1.12 10.98 26.20
C GLN A 613 1.10 9.56 25.66
N LEU A 614 0.02 8.80 25.91
CA LEU A 614 -0.17 7.46 25.38
C LEU A 614 -0.25 7.48 23.85
N GLY A 615 -1.01 8.41 23.29
CA GLY A 615 -1.16 8.53 21.84
C GLY A 615 0.06 9.14 21.13
N ARG A 616 0.93 9.88 21.82
CA ARG A 616 2.06 10.59 21.19
C ARG A 616 3.07 9.60 20.59
N GLN A 617 3.30 9.70 19.28
CA GLN A 617 4.42 8.98 18.62
C GLN A 617 5.76 9.60 19.04
N LYS A 618 6.64 8.79 19.63
CA LYS A 618 8.03 9.17 19.90
C LYS A 618 8.85 9.02 18.61
N GLY A 619 9.47 10.11 18.12
CA GLY A 619 10.35 10.05 16.94
C GLY A 619 10.63 11.41 16.29
N THR A 620 11.61 11.41 15.39
CA THR A 620 12.03 12.58 14.60
C THR A 620 10.91 13.09 13.70
N ARG A 621 10.78 14.41 13.53
CA ARG A 621 9.76 15.01 12.65
C ARG A 621 10.19 14.86 11.18
N TYR A 622 9.68 13.82 10.51
CA TYR A 622 9.96 13.57 9.09
C TYR A 622 9.12 14.44 8.15
N MET A 623 9.65 14.75 6.96
CA MET A 623 8.89 15.39 5.88
C MET A 623 7.98 14.35 5.21
N ARG A 624 6.80 14.14 5.79
CA ARG A 624 5.83 13.11 5.34
C ARG A 624 4.95 13.57 4.19
N TYR A 625 4.64 14.86 4.17
CA TYR A 625 3.73 15.48 3.21
C TYR A 625 4.38 16.75 2.65
N GLN A 626 4.19 17.02 1.36
CA GLN A 626 4.68 18.25 0.76
C GLN A 626 3.85 19.43 1.29
N VAL A 627 4.50 20.37 1.97
CA VAL A 627 3.88 21.59 2.47
C VAL A 627 4.04 22.65 1.37
N ASN A 628 2.91 23.02 0.76
CA ASN A 628 2.76 23.95 -0.36
C ASN A 628 3.41 23.51 -1.70
N PRO A 629 2.64 23.55 -2.80
CA PRO A 629 3.21 23.32 -4.11
C PRO A 629 4.08 24.51 -4.58
N HIS A 630 5.21 24.20 -5.24
CA HIS A 630 6.15 25.18 -5.79
C HIS A 630 5.53 26.03 -6.91
N LYS A 631 6.17 27.14 -7.29
CA LYS A 631 5.71 28.12 -8.31
C LYS A 631 5.26 27.54 -9.67
N TYR A 632 5.70 26.33 -10.03
CA TYR A 632 5.37 25.64 -11.30
C TYR A 632 4.12 24.74 -11.22
N TRP A 633 3.32 24.87 -10.17
CA TRP A 633 2.09 24.12 -10.00
C TRP A 633 0.94 24.75 -10.80
N GLY A 634 0.57 24.10 -11.91
CA GLY A 634 -0.73 24.35 -12.56
C GLY A 634 -1.90 23.86 -11.67
N PRO A 635 -3.15 24.29 -11.94
CA PRO A 635 -4.23 24.02 -11.02
C PRO A 635 -4.58 22.53 -11.06
N MET A 636 -4.65 21.89 -9.89
CA MET A 636 -5.78 21.02 -9.53
C MET A 636 -5.60 20.58 -8.08
N THR A 637 -6.56 20.98 -7.24
CA THR A 637 -6.79 20.41 -5.92
C THR A 637 -6.80 18.88 -6.02
N ARG A 638 -6.12 18.18 -5.10
CA ARG A 638 -6.23 16.72 -4.93
C ARG A 638 -7.68 16.29 -5.13
N ALA A 639 -7.93 15.31 -6.00
CA ALA A 639 -9.28 14.78 -6.22
C ALA A 639 -9.95 14.53 -4.87
N LYS A 640 -11.10 15.18 -4.69
CA LYS A 640 -11.94 15.02 -3.51
C LYS A 640 -12.82 13.81 -3.80
N GLY A 641 -12.55 12.74 -3.08
CA GLY A 641 -13.47 11.61 -2.99
C GLY A 641 -14.67 11.96 -2.14
#